data_AF-A0A367LDB1-F1
#
_entry.id   AF-A0A367LDB1-F1
#
_cell.length_a   1.000
_cell.length_b   1.000
_cell.length_c   1.000
_cell.angle_alpha   90.00
_cell.angle_beta   90.00
_cell.angle_gamma   90.00
#
_symmetry.space_group_name_H-M   'P 1'
#
loop_
_entity.id
_entity.type
_entity.pdbx_description
1 polymer ?
#
loop_
_entity_poly.entity_id
_entity_poly.type
_entity_poly.pdbx_seq_one_letter_code
_entity_poly.pdbx_strand_id
1 'polypeptide(L)'
;MRPSFLVHVLTSKPALKLLPLPPDTFLRATVRMATEDERYRQSSQFRLWSFSPARLQELRAKTNSLAKQQVAARTEATLDFLTPDEETRLVKFITVELIRAAQFCELPTEIRSTAAMFLRRFYITNSVMTYPPTELLKTCLFFGCKAEGFYIRLAKLAEKFPNTTSEQILAGEFLLCQGIRFAFDVRHPFRALEGAILELRRLRPDEEARIIKAHARAREILKFSALMTDAYFHFTPSQIMMAALLIVDPGLVDDLIPKPKAGEVSRVSADVYDKIMATIESCRVMLGEEPPERMSDYWGLMETLKSVKQLRKKLQKCRDPDRADLVALQRARREQAVAKPAKTPGTAATNDGVVFGAADRDAKRRKVGATEDPFGPSLSVVKSGTGCEETSSPTVGSSLQNQARSLPPCRSQFILQMADRKIVLITGANTGLGYQMVRALCGSDKAYEILVGGRSMEKAEKAVEEAVAEFPSSKSRVSAIQVDVESDDSIQAAFDKVKSDHGRLDGLVNNAGATFDQHIQSNDMTMRQAWNQSWNVNTTGSQVMTHVFVPLLLRSTDARLLFVTSGTSTLTGSENRELLMNKLSPKGWPKTGLVPNQMISSYRSAKAGLNMMMREWHRHLSEDGVKVWAISPGYLATGLGGSVERNRKQGAGDPVVAGEFVRDVLEGRRDRDVGMAIARDGRVQAW
;
A
#
# COMPACT_ATOMS: atom_id res chain seq x y z
N MET A 1 -72.27 34.37 -21.88
CA MET A 1 -72.60 35.18 -20.69
C MET A 1 -71.31 35.61 -19.99
N ARG A 2 -71.24 36.86 -19.53
CA ARG A 2 -70.31 37.42 -18.50
C ARG A 2 -71.06 38.57 -17.81
N PRO A 3 -70.87 38.78 -16.50
CA PRO A 3 -70.18 39.97 -15.99
C PRO A 3 -68.80 39.60 -15.38
N SER A 4 -67.74 40.43 -15.37
CA SER A 4 -67.51 41.74 -14.70
C SER A 4 -67.35 41.57 -13.18
N PHE A 5 -66.34 42.13 -12.47
CA PHE A 5 -65.64 43.44 -12.51
C PHE A 5 -64.11 43.27 -12.26
N LEU A 6 -63.16 44.24 -12.37
CA LEU A 6 -62.88 45.42 -13.24
C LEU A 6 -61.38 45.80 -12.99
N VAL A 7 -60.49 46.00 -13.98
CA VAL A 7 -60.03 47.28 -14.64
C VAL A 7 -59.69 48.45 -13.68
N HIS A 8 -58.57 49.20 -13.76
CA HIS A 8 -57.47 49.25 -14.76
C HIS A 8 -56.07 48.89 -14.18
N VAL A 9 -54.87 49.50 -14.40
CA VAL A 9 -54.28 50.74 -15.01
C VAL A 9 -52.93 50.30 -15.65
N LEU A 10 -52.64 50.45 -16.96
CA LEU A 10 -52.23 51.62 -17.78
C LEU A 10 -50.79 52.16 -17.64
N THR A 11 -49.90 51.56 -18.44
CA THR A 11 -48.93 52.19 -19.38
C THR A 11 -47.95 53.29 -18.94
N SER A 12 -46.65 52.99 -19.07
CA SER A 12 -45.67 53.85 -19.76
C SER A 12 -44.46 53.03 -20.28
N LYS A 13 -43.69 53.60 -21.23
CA LYS A 13 -42.47 53.05 -21.86
C LYS A 13 -41.25 53.84 -21.32
N PRO A 14 -40.03 53.25 -21.24
CA PRO A 14 -39.19 53.08 -22.44
C PRO A 14 -38.34 51.79 -22.49
N ALA A 15 -37.67 51.57 -23.62
CA ALA A 15 -36.67 50.51 -23.78
C ALA A 15 -35.36 50.88 -23.07
N LEU A 16 -34.86 49.98 -22.22
CA LEU A 16 -33.54 50.08 -21.59
C LEU A 16 -32.52 49.26 -22.41
N LYS A 17 -31.41 49.91 -22.78
CA LYS A 17 -30.33 49.25 -23.54
C LYS A 17 -29.68 48.16 -22.69
N LEU A 18 -29.37 47.02 -23.31
CA LEU A 18 -28.38 46.08 -22.79
C LEU A 18 -27.01 46.78 -22.79
N LEU A 19 -26.58 47.24 -21.62
CA LEU A 19 -25.19 47.63 -21.40
C LEU A 19 -24.36 46.33 -21.25
N PRO A 20 -23.21 46.21 -21.95
CA PRO A 20 -22.29 45.12 -21.68
C PRO A 20 -21.72 45.29 -20.27
N LEU A 21 -21.77 44.22 -19.47
CA LEU A 21 -21.01 44.16 -18.23
C LEU A 21 -19.51 44.20 -18.57
N PRO A 22 -18.68 44.90 -17.78
CA PRO A 22 -17.24 44.92 -18.03
C PRO A 22 -16.63 43.52 -17.86
N PRO A 23 -15.57 43.18 -18.62
CA PRO A 23 -14.72 42.06 -18.24
C PRO A 23 -14.05 42.31 -16.88
N ASP A 24 -13.48 41.26 -16.30
CA ASP A 24 -12.68 41.29 -15.08
C ASP A 24 -13.38 41.78 -13.79
N THR A 25 -14.25 40.93 -13.25
CA THR A 25 -14.49 40.91 -11.79
C THR A 25 -14.64 39.51 -11.17
N PHE A 26 -14.17 38.47 -11.86
CA PHE A 26 -13.89 37.18 -11.22
C PHE A 26 -12.56 37.25 -10.48
N LEU A 27 -12.61 37.61 -9.20
CA LEU A 27 -11.49 37.45 -8.27
C LEU A 27 -11.07 35.96 -8.23
N ARG A 28 -10.02 35.61 -8.99
CA ARG A 28 -9.37 34.31 -8.90
C ARG A 28 -8.74 34.16 -7.50
N ALA A 29 -9.51 33.59 -6.58
CA ALA A 29 -8.98 32.97 -5.38
C ALA A 29 -8.14 31.75 -5.80
N THR A 30 -6.88 31.99 -6.17
CA THR A 30 -5.94 30.92 -6.52
C THR A 30 -5.71 30.06 -5.30
N VAL A 31 -6.35 28.89 -5.30
CA VAL A 31 -6.09 27.82 -4.33
C VAL A 31 -4.65 27.37 -4.55
N ARG A 32 -3.72 27.94 -3.76
CA ARG A 32 -2.34 27.46 -3.70
C ARG A 32 -2.37 26.00 -3.28
N MET A 33 -1.93 25.11 -4.16
CA MET A 33 -1.60 23.75 -3.75
C MET A 33 -0.46 23.82 -2.74
N ALA A 34 -0.63 23.16 -1.60
CA ALA A 34 0.38 23.12 -0.55
C ALA A 34 1.66 22.45 -1.08
N THR A 35 2.82 23.05 -0.82
CA THR A 35 4.11 22.52 -1.25
C THR A 35 4.37 21.13 -0.64
N GLU A 36 5.31 20.38 -1.19
CA GLU A 36 5.84 19.13 -0.62
C GLU A 36 6.26 19.31 0.85
N ASP A 37 6.93 20.42 1.18
CA ASP A 37 7.27 20.77 2.55
C ASP A 37 6.03 21.00 3.42
N GLU A 38 5.04 21.77 2.95
CA GLU A 38 3.80 22.02 3.69
C GLU A 38 2.98 20.74 3.88
N ARG A 39 3.05 19.80 2.94
CA ARG A 39 2.48 18.44 3.06
C ARG A 39 3.26 17.60 4.08
N TYR A 40 4.59 17.70 4.15
CA TYR A 40 5.37 17.04 5.20
C TYR A 40 5.11 17.64 6.59
N ARG A 41 5.02 18.97 6.72
CA ARG A 41 4.69 19.68 7.97
C ARG A 41 3.31 19.31 8.53
N GLN A 42 2.40 18.78 7.70
CA GLN A 42 1.09 18.27 8.14
C GLN A 42 1.13 16.86 8.73
N SER A 43 2.20 16.08 8.48
CA SER A 43 2.33 14.68 8.92
C SER A 43 2.38 14.52 10.44
N SER A 44 2.01 13.33 10.92
CA SER A 44 2.17 12.94 12.33
C SER A 44 3.64 12.88 12.74
N GLN A 45 4.53 12.46 11.83
CA GLN A 45 5.98 12.40 12.04
C GLN A 45 6.54 13.79 12.39
N PHE A 46 6.33 14.79 11.53
CA PHE A 46 6.77 16.17 11.81
C PHE A 46 6.15 16.70 13.10
N ARG A 47 4.82 16.60 13.24
CA ARG A 47 4.07 17.32 14.29
C ARG A 47 4.22 16.74 15.70
N LEU A 48 4.59 15.47 15.83
CA LEU A 48 4.68 14.76 17.11
C LEU A 48 6.07 14.18 17.40
N TRP A 49 6.88 13.94 16.37
CA TRP A 49 8.12 13.15 16.42
C TRP A 49 9.31 13.79 15.70
N SER A 50 9.27 15.10 15.43
CA SER A 50 10.45 15.89 15.10
C SER A 50 10.72 16.94 16.16
N PHE A 51 11.99 17.13 16.52
CA PHE A 51 12.47 17.92 17.67
C PHE A 51 13.82 18.57 17.34
N SER A 52 14.19 19.63 18.06
CA SER A 52 15.60 20.03 18.16
C SER A 52 16.40 19.05 19.05
N PRO A 53 17.73 18.93 18.88
CA PRO A 53 18.56 18.05 19.72
C PRO A 53 18.39 18.28 21.22
N ALA A 54 18.42 19.55 21.66
CA ALA A 54 18.21 19.93 23.06
C ALA A 54 16.84 19.48 23.60
N ARG A 55 15.76 19.61 22.80
CA ARG A 55 14.42 19.18 23.22
C ARG A 55 14.31 17.65 23.30
N LEU A 56 15.00 16.90 22.43
CA LEU A 56 15.04 15.44 22.52
C LEU A 56 15.78 14.96 23.77
N GLN A 57 16.90 15.61 24.12
CA GLN A 57 17.64 15.35 25.35
C GLN A 57 16.79 15.66 26.59
N GLU A 58 16.12 16.82 26.64
CA GLU A 58 15.22 17.21 27.72
C GLU A 58 14.07 16.20 27.91
N LEU A 59 13.44 15.74 26.82
CA LEU A 59 12.38 14.73 26.88
C LEU A 59 12.89 13.41 27.48
N ARG A 60 14.07 12.92 27.06
CA ARG A 60 14.70 11.71 27.65
C ARG A 60 15.01 11.89 29.13
N ALA A 61 15.60 13.02 29.52
CA ALA A 61 15.92 13.33 30.92
C ALA A 61 14.65 13.40 31.79
N LYS A 62 13.58 14.04 31.29
CA LYS A 62 12.29 14.11 31.98
C LYS A 62 11.64 12.73 32.13
N THR A 63 11.62 11.92 31.07
CA THR A 63 11.07 10.55 31.10
C THR A 63 11.83 9.66 32.09
N ASN A 64 13.17 9.71 32.09
CA ASN A 64 14.02 9.00 33.05
C ASN A 64 13.77 9.44 34.51
N SER A 65 13.66 10.76 34.75
CA SER A 65 13.39 11.32 36.08
C SER A 65 12.01 10.92 36.61
N LEU A 66 10.97 10.97 35.77
CA LEU A 66 9.62 10.54 36.14
C LEU A 66 9.55 9.03 36.44
N ALA A 67 10.29 8.21 35.68
CA ALA A 67 10.37 6.78 35.95
C ALA A 67 11.08 6.48 37.27
N LYS A 68 12.17 7.17 37.60
CA LYS A 68 12.86 7.09 38.91
C LYS A 68 11.91 7.40 40.06
N GLN A 69 11.14 8.48 39.95
CA GLN A 69 10.15 8.87 40.96
C GLN A 69 9.06 7.80 41.13
N GLN A 70 8.54 7.25 40.03
CA GLN A 70 7.50 6.21 40.09
C GLN A 70 7.98 4.89 40.67
N VAL A 71 9.21 4.44 40.36
CA VAL A 71 9.77 3.21 40.93
C VAL A 71 10.18 3.41 42.39
N ALA A 72 10.81 4.53 42.75
CA ALA A 72 11.15 4.84 44.14
C ALA A 72 9.89 4.93 45.03
N ALA A 73 8.79 5.50 44.53
CA ALA A 73 7.51 5.52 45.25
C ALA A 73 6.84 4.14 45.42
N ARG A 74 7.39 3.09 44.79
CA ARG A 74 6.92 1.68 44.86
C ARG A 74 7.93 0.75 45.54
N THR A 75 9.09 1.25 45.96
CA THR A 75 10.19 0.39 46.43
C THR A 75 10.96 1.06 47.55
N GLU A 76 10.94 0.47 48.75
CA GLU A 76 11.57 1.01 49.97
C GLU A 76 13.12 1.00 49.94
N ALA A 77 13.72 0.49 48.86
CA ALA A 77 15.16 0.32 48.72
C ALA A 77 15.84 1.47 47.96
N THR A 78 17.04 1.86 48.39
CA THR A 78 17.91 2.80 47.67
C THR A 78 18.49 2.13 46.41
N LEU A 79 17.86 2.35 45.25
CA LEU A 79 18.23 1.71 43.98
C LEU A 79 19.21 2.53 43.13
N ASP A 80 20.20 1.86 42.54
CA ASP A 80 21.03 2.42 41.46
C ASP A 80 20.26 2.41 40.13
N PHE A 81 19.59 3.53 39.84
CA PHE A 81 18.78 3.74 38.65
C PHE A 81 19.62 4.09 37.41
N LEU A 82 19.12 3.76 36.22
CA LEU A 82 19.78 4.11 34.95
C LEU A 82 19.86 5.63 34.73
N THR A 83 20.95 6.14 34.16
CA THR A 83 21.01 7.51 33.60
C THR A 83 20.35 7.58 32.21
N PRO A 84 20.00 8.78 31.70
CA PRO A 84 19.48 8.93 30.33
C PRO A 84 20.42 8.36 29.25
N ASP A 85 21.73 8.41 29.47
CA ASP A 85 22.75 7.88 28.54
C ASP A 85 22.94 6.36 28.68
N GLU A 86 22.73 5.80 29.87
CA GLU A 86 22.61 4.35 30.07
C GLU A 86 21.34 3.80 29.39
N GLU A 87 20.19 4.47 29.53
CA GLU A 87 18.97 4.13 28.80
C GLU A 87 19.18 4.24 27.28
N THR A 88 19.75 5.35 26.79
CA THR A 88 19.96 5.58 25.34
C THR A 88 20.91 4.54 24.74
N ARG A 89 21.99 4.15 25.43
CA ARG A 89 22.89 3.07 25.01
C ARG A 89 22.20 1.70 25.00
N LEU A 90 21.36 1.41 26.00
CA LEU A 90 20.59 0.17 26.01
C LEU A 90 19.57 0.14 24.86
N VAL A 91 18.84 1.24 24.61
CA VAL A 91 17.88 1.37 23.50
C VAL A 91 18.57 1.21 22.13
N LYS A 92 19.78 1.76 21.93
CA LYS A 92 20.60 1.45 20.74
C LYS A 92 20.82 -0.06 20.60
N PHE A 93 21.29 -0.75 21.64
CA PHE A 93 21.51 -2.20 21.61
C PHE A 93 20.23 -3.01 21.29
N ILE A 94 19.10 -2.68 21.94
CA ILE A 94 17.81 -3.34 21.68
C ILE A 94 17.33 -3.06 20.24
N THR A 95 17.65 -1.88 19.67
CA THR A 95 17.34 -1.57 18.27
C THR A 95 18.14 -2.47 17.31
N VAL A 96 19.40 -2.79 17.62
CA VAL A 96 20.17 -3.78 16.83
C VAL A 96 19.63 -5.20 17.01
N GLU A 97 19.23 -5.60 18.22
CA GLU A 97 18.52 -6.87 18.44
C GLU A 97 17.21 -6.93 17.61
N LEU A 98 16.46 -5.82 17.52
CA LEU A 98 15.24 -5.72 16.72
C LEU A 98 15.53 -5.84 15.21
N ILE A 99 16.54 -5.12 14.71
CA ILE A 99 16.96 -5.17 13.30
C ILE A 99 17.36 -6.60 12.91
N ARG A 100 18.10 -7.31 13.77
CA ARG A 100 18.47 -8.72 13.58
C ARG A 100 17.28 -9.67 13.69
N ALA A 101 16.40 -9.46 14.66
CA ALA A 101 15.19 -10.25 14.83
C ALA A 101 14.27 -10.10 13.59
N ALA A 102 14.16 -8.90 13.02
CA ALA A 102 13.44 -8.66 11.77
C ALA A 102 14.09 -9.35 10.56
N GLN A 103 15.42 -9.38 10.47
CA GLN A 103 16.16 -10.15 9.45
C GLN A 103 15.87 -11.65 9.56
N PHE A 104 15.97 -12.23 10.77
CA PHE A 104 15.63 -13.64 11.04
C PHE A 104 14.13 -13.95 10.85
N CYS A 105 13.27 -12.97 11.11
CA CYS A 105 11.84 -13.06 10.79
C CYS A 105 11.53 -12.93 9.30
N GLU A 106 12.53 -12.65 8.44
CA GLU A 106 12.42 -12.44 6.99
C GLU A 106 11.55 -11.21 6.62
N LEU A 107 11.46 -10.24 7.54
CA LEU A 107 10.61 -9.06 7.36
C LEU A 107 11.26 -8.03 6.40
N PRO A 108 10.47 -7.45 5.47
CA PRO A 108 10.83 -6.29 4.65
C PRO A 108 11.58 -5.16 5.37
N THR A 109 12.35 -4.39 4.59
CA THR A 109 13.23 -3.33 5.09
C THR A 109 12.43 -2.18 5.72
N GLU A 110 11.26 -1.94 5.15
CA GLU A 110 10.27 -0.94 5.54
C GLU A 110 9.71 -1.30 6.92
N ILE A 111 9.08 -2.48 7.07
CA ILE A 111 8.58 -3.02 8.35
C ILE A 111 9.65 -3.03 9.45
N ARG A 112 10.88 -3.43 9.12
CA ARG A 112 12.02 -3.40 10.04
C ARG A 112 12.33 -2.00 10.54
N SER A 113 12.25 -1.01 9.65
CA SER A 113 12.47 0.40 9.95
C SER A 113 11.32 1.00 10.74
N THR A 114 10.07 0.67 10.40
CA THR A 114 8.85 1.06 11.13
C THR A 114 8.88 0.52 12.56
N ALA A 115 9.20 -0.76 12.73
CA ALA A 115 9.34 -1.41 14.05
C ALA A 115 10.49 -0.81 14.89
N ALA A 116 11.66 -0.56 14.29
CA ALA A 116 12.77 0.12 14.96
C ALA A 116 12.38 1.54 15.40
N MET A 117 11.67 2.28 14.54
CA MET A 117 11.20 3.64 14.87
C MET A 117 10.07 3.63 15.91
N PHE A 118 9.19 2.62 15.93
CA PHE A 118 8.20 2.48 17.01
C PHE A 118 8.87 2.20 18.35
N LEU A 119 9.86 1.30 18.42
CA LEU A 119 10.65 1.04 19.63
C LEU A 119 11.33 2.34 20.14
N ARG A 120 11.98 3.09 19.25
CA ARG A 120 12.69 4.33 19.61
C ARG A 120 11.74 5.48 19.96
N ARG A 121 10.57 5.59 19.30
CA ARG A 121 9.49 6.54 19.69
C ARG A 121 8.94 6.19 21.08
N PHE A 122 8.71 4.90 21.36
CA PHE A 122 8.19 4.41 22.64
C PHE A 122 9.13 4.73 23.80
N TYR A 123 10.45 4.52 23.64
CA TYR A 123 11.45 4.81 24.67
C TYR A 123 11.95 6.28 24.69
N ILE A 124 11.23 7.19 24.02
CA ILE A 124 11.32 8.65 24.29
C ILE A 124 10.21 9.07 25.27
N THR A 125 9.04 8.41 25.22
CA THR A 125 7.88 8.70 26.07
C THR A 125 7.76 7.80 27.31
N ASN A 126 8.52 6.72 27.38
CA ASN A 126 8.57 5.76 28.49
C ASN A 126 10.03 5.37 28.78
N SER A 127 10.34 4.94 30.01
CA SER A 127 11.68 4.45 30.38
C SER A 127 11.79 2.93 30.18
N VAL A 128 13.00 2.43 29.87
CA VAL A 128 13.29 0.99 29.88
C VAL A 128 13.15 0.38 31.29
N MET A 129 13.24 1.21 32.34
CA MET A 129 12.96 0.79 33.72
C MET A 129 11.47 0.53 33.96
N THR A 130 10.58 1.15 33.19
CA THR A 130 9.12 1.00 33.37
C THR A 130 8.54 -0.18 32.60
N TYR A 131 9.03 -0.47 31.38
CA TYR A 131 8.46 -1.54 30.53
C TYR A 131 9.54 -2.39 29.87
N PRO A 132 9.40 -3.73 29.84
CA PRO A 132 10.46 -4.67 29.46
C PRO A 132 10.81 -4.59 27.96
N PRO A 133 12.04 -4.23 27.59
CA PRO A 133 12.41 -4.02 26.18
C PRO A 133 12.38 -5.28 25.32
N THR A 134 12.62 -6.46 25.89
CA THR A 134 12.58 -7.74 25.17
C THR A 134 11.18 -8.05 24.62
N GLU A 135 10.12 -7.71 25.36
CA GLU A 135 8.73 -7.94 24.92
C GLU A 135 8.21 -6.78 24.07
N LEU A 136 8.63 -5.55 24.38
CA LEU A 136 8.36 -4.38 23.52
C LEU A 136 9.00 -4.54 22.13
N LEU A 137 10.18 -5.17 22.00
CA LEU A 137 10.80 -5.50 20.72
C LEU A 137 9.89 -6.39 19.86
N LYS A 138 9.40 -7.51 20.42
CA LYS A 138 8.49 -8.44 19.71
C LYS A 138 7.17 -7.76 19.35
N THR A 139 6.65 -6.95 20.27
CA THR A 139 5.47 -6.09 20.06
C THR A 139 5.67 -5.12 18.89
N CYS A 140 6.83 -4.45 18.83
CA CYS A 140 7.16 -3.51 17.76
C CYS A 140 7.30 -4.20 16.39
N LEU A 141 7.84 -5.43 16.33
CA LEU A 141 7.86 -6.23 15.11
C LEU A 141 6.43 -6.57 14.64
N PHE A 142 5.59 -7.09 15.54
CA PHE A 142 4.20 -7.45 15.22
C PHE A 142 3.37 -6.23 14.79
N PHE A 143 3.49 -5.12 15.52
CA PHE A 143 2.73 -3.91 15.22
C PHE A 143 3.29 -3.14 14.02
N GLY A 144 4.60 -3.20 13.77
CA GLY A 144 5.23 -2.70 12.55
C GLY A 144 4.70 -3.41 11.29
N CYS A 145 4.47 -4.73 11.37
CA CYS A 145 3.81 -5.47 10.29
C CYS A 145 2.40 -4.91 10.03
N LYS A 146 1.58 -4.73 11.07
CA LYS A 146 0.23 -4.16 10.94
C LYS A 146 0.22 -2.73 10.37
N ALA A 147 1.20 -1.90 10.74
CA ALA A 147 1.27 -0.50 10.32
C ALA A 147 1.63 -0.33 8.83
N GLU A 148 2.48 -1.21 8.29
CA GLU A 148 2.79 -1.26 6.85
C GLU A 148 1.81 -2.11 6.03
N GLY A 149 0.75 -2.66 6.65
CA GLY A 149 -0.27 -3.48 5.96
C GLY A 149 0.12 -4.94 5.69
N PHE A 150 1.14 -5.47 6.36
CA PHE A 150 1.63 -6.84 6.20
C PHE A 150 1.04 -7.78 7.26
N TYR A 151 0.26 -8.79 6.85
CA TYR A 151 -0.60 -9.54 7.76
C TYR A 151 0.00 -10.87 8.26
N ILE A 152 1.08 -10.78 9.03
CA ILE A 152 1.65 -11.97 9.69
C ILE A 152 0.72 -12.52 10.80
N ARG A 153 0.45 -13.83 10.77
CA ARG A 153 -0.27 -14.52 11.84
C ARG A 153 0.57 -14.47 13.13
N LEU A 154 -0.03 -13.98 14.21
CA LEU A 154 0.62 -13.79 15.50
C LEU A 154 1.31 -15.05 16.06
N ALA A 155 0.65 -16.21 15.98
CA ALA A 155 1.23 -17.49 16.42
C ALA A 155 2.54 -17.79 15.67
N LYS A 156 2.52 -17.70 14.33
CA LYS A 156 3.70 -17.90 13.46
C LYS A 156 4.84 -16.91 13.73
N LEU A 157 4.53 -15.70 14.21
CA LEU A 157 5.55 -14.76 14.67
C LEU A 157 6.09 -15.12 16.06
N ALA A 158 5.24 -15.54 17.01
CA ALA A 158 5.65 -16.00 18.32
C ALA A 158 6.53 -17.26 18.26
N GLU A 159 6.21 -18.20 17.35
CA GLU A 159 6.98 -19.41 17.06
C GLU A 159 8.44 -19.13 16.63
N LYS A 160 8.72 -17.96 16.02
CA LYS A 160 10.10 -17.54 15.69
C LYS A 160 10.90 -17.06 16.92
N PHE A 161 10.32 -17.00 18.12
CA PHE A 161 11.00 -16.60 19.36
C PHE A 161 10.91 -17.67 20.46
N PRO A 162 12.02 -18.09 21.08
CA PRO A 162 11.98 -19.09 22.15
C PRO A 162 11.15 -18.58 23.35
N ASN A 163 10.43 -19.51 23.99
CA ASN A 163 9.63 -19.28 25.20
C ASN A 163 8.67 -18.08 25.12
N THR A 164 8.15 -17.78 23.93
CA THR A 164 7.29 -16.62 23.66
C THR A 164 5.89 -17.06 23.30
N THR A 165 4.88 -16.52 23.98
CA THR A 165 3.46 -16.75 23.68
C THR A 165 2.86 -15.61 22.84
N SER A 166 1.76 -15.91 22.15
CA SER A 166 0.96 -14.88 21.46
C SER A 166 0.43 -13.82 22.44
N GLU A 167 0.13 -14.19 23.69
CA GLU A 167 -0.39 -13.26 24.69
C GLU A 167 0.67 -12.25 25.16
N GLN A 168 1.93 -12.65 25.33
CA GLN A 168 3.02 -11.73 25.70
C GLN A 168 3.22 -10.60 24.67
N ILE A 169 3.05 -10.91 23.38
CA ILE A 169 3.13 -9.92 22.29
C ILE A 169 1.89 -9.02 22.26
N LEU A 170 0.68 -9.57 22.46
CA LEU A 170 -0.57 -8.79 22.54
C LEU A 170 -0.66 -7.90 23.78
N ALA A 171 -0.01 -8.30 24.88
CA ALA A 171 0.03 -7.55 26.12
C ALA A 171 0.65 -6.15 25.93
N GLY A 172 1.69 -6.06 25.09
CA GLY A 172 2.34 -4.81 24.73
C GLY A 172 1.60 -3.97 23.68
N GLU A 173 0.70 -4.54 22.86
CA GLU A 173 0.25 -3.88 21.62
C GLU A 173 -0.44 -2.52 21.88
N PHE A 174 -1.48 -2.47 22.73
CA PHE A 174 -2.17 -1.21 22.99
C PHE A 174 -1.29 -0.21 23.77
N LEU A 175 -0.40 -0.70 24.64
CA LEU A 175 0.58 0.11 25.35
C LEU A 175 1.56 0.78 24.36
N LEU A 176 2.03 0.04 23.35
CA LEU A 176 2.87 0.58 22.28
C LEU A 176 2.13 1.69 21.52
N CYS A 177 0.87 1.46 21.11
CA CYS A 177 0.02 2.46 20.45
C CYS A 177 -0.09 3.77 21.25
N GLN A 178 -0.27 3.67 22.57
CA GLN A 178 -0.29 4.82 23.47
C GLN A 178 1.07 5.54 23.52
N GLY A 179 2.18 4.80 23.67
CA GLY A 179 3.52 5.36 23.75
C GLY A 179 3.98 6.07 22.46
N ILE A 180 3.64 5.51 21.29
CA ILE A 180 3.87 6.15 19.98
C ILE A 180 2.79 7.20 19.62
N ARG A 181 1.89 7.53 20.55
CA ARG A 181 0.85 8.56 20.42
C ARG A 181 -0.05 8.37 19.19
N PHE A 182 -0.36 7.11 18.88
CA PHE A 182 -1.15 6.68 17.71
C PHE A 182 -0.60 7.18 16.34
N ALA A 183 0.68 7.58 16.29
CA ALA A 183 1.34 8.09 15.09
C ALA A 183 1.94 6.94 14.26
N PHE A 184 1.08 6.19 13.58
CA PHE A 184 1.46 4.98 12.84
C PHE A 184 2.17 5.26 11.50
N ASP A 185 1.88 6.39 10.84
CA ASP A 185 2.63 6.87 9.67
C ASP A 185 4.11 7.13 10.04
N VAL A 186 5.01 6.35 9.44
CA VAL A 186 6.47 6.52 9.49
C VAL A 186 6.98 6.69 8.06
N ARG A 187 7.69 7.78 7.82
CA ARG A 187 8.13 8.17 6.48
C ARG A 187 9.60 7.83 6.33
N HIS A 188 9.87 6.80 5.53
CA HIS A 188 11.19 6.24 5.33
C HIS A 188 11.90 6.82 4.09
N PRO A 189 13.24 7.00 4.15
CA PRO A 189 14.03 7.60 3.08
C PRO A 189 14.21 6.70 1.84
N PHE A 190 13.90 5.40 1.92
CA PHE A 190 14.11 4.45 0.82
C PHE A 190 13.41 4.87 -0.48
N ARG A 191 12.12 5.25 -0.43
CA ARG A 191 11.39 5.72 -1.62
C ARG A 191 11.91 7.07 -2.16
N ALA A 192 12.54 7.89 -1.32
CA ALA A 192 13.22 9.10 -1.78
C ALA A 192 14.54 8.75 -2.50
N LEU A 193 15.23 7.69 -2.07
CA LEU A 193 16.47 7.23 -2.71
C LEU A 193 16.18 6.67 -4.11
N GLU A 194 15.17 5.81 -4.26
CA GLU A 194 14.77 5.31 -5.59
C GLU A 194 14.42 6.46 -6.55
N GLY A 195 13.72 7.50 -6.07
CA GLY A 195 13.42 8.70 -6.85
C GLY A 195 14.66 9.52 -7.24
N ALA A 196 15.60 9.70 -6.32
CA ALA A 196 16.87 10.39 -6.60
C ALA A 196 17.75 9.63 -7.60
N ILE A 197 17.77 8.30 -7.52
CA ILE A 197 18.48 7.44 -8.47
C ILE A 197 17.87 7.50 -9.87
N LEU A 198 16.54 7.59 -10.00
CA LEU A 198 15.88 7.81 -11.30
C LEU A 198 16.25 9.17 -11.93
N GLU A 199 16.33 10.23 -11.13
CA GLU A 199 16.75 11.55 -11.62
C GLU A 199 18.24 11.58 -11.98
N LEU A 200 19.11 10.92 -11.19
CA LEU A 200 20.53 10.77 -11.52
C LEU A 200 20.75 10.03 -12.84
N ARG A 201 20.00 8.97 -13.13
CA ARG A 201 20.03 8.30 -14.45
C ARG A 201 19.65 9.22 -15.60
N ARG A 202 18.72 10.15 -15.36
CA ARG A 202 18.28 11.16 -16.33
C ARG A 202 19.33 12.26 -16.55
N LEU A 203 20.14 12.57 -15.54
CA LEU A 203 21.21 13.58 -15.59
C LEU A 203 22.55 13.02 -16.10
N ARG A 204 22.84 11.74 -15.80
CA ARG A 204 24.12 11.06 -16.04
C ARG A 204 23.91 9.66 -16.68
N PRO A 205 23.32 9.57 -17.89
CA PRO A 205 22.99 8.29 -18.52
C PRO A 205 24.20 7.37 -18.72
N ASP A 206 25.38 7.94 -19.01
CA ASP A 206 26.61 7.19 -19.24
C ASP A 206 27.30 6.69 -17.95
N GLU A 207 26.84 7.13 -16.77
CA GLU A 207 27.46 6.79 -15.47
C GLU A 207 26.68 5.73 -14.67
N GLU A 208 25.79 4.96 -15.31
CA GLU A 208 24.91 3.95 -14.69
C GLU A 208 25.63 3.05 -13.66
N ALA A 209 26.85 2.58 -13.94
CA ALA A 209 27.62 1.74 -13.02
C ALA A 209 28.04 2.45 -11.71
N ARG A 210 28.33 3.77 -11.79
CA ARG A 210 28.58 4.63 -10.61
C ARG A 210 27.29 4.81 -9.81
N ILE A 211 26.18 5.06 -10.49
CA ILE A 211 24.86 5.27 -9.89
C ILE A 211 24.37 4.00 -9.16
N ILE A 212 24.50 2.80 -9.76
CA ILE A 212 24.17 1.52 -9.11
C ILE A 212 25.01 1.31 -7.84
N LYS A 213 26.32 1.59 -7.90
CA LYS A 213 27.22 1.46 -6.75
C LYS A 213 26.83 2.43 -5.62
N ALA A 214 26.48 3.67 -5.98
CA ALA A 214 26.02 4.69 -5.04
C ALA A 214 24.69 4.30 -4.39
N HIS A 215 23.71 3.85 -5.19
CA HIS A 215 22.40 3.34 -4.74
C HIS A 215 22.56 2.23 -3.70
N ALA A 216 23.34 1.19 -4.02
CA ALA A 216 23.54 0.05 -3.14
C ALA A 216 24.14 0.46 -1.79
N ARG A 217 25.22 1.27 -1.80
CA ARG A 217 25.88 1.68 -0.55
C ARG A 217 25.04 2.66 0.27
N ALA A 218 24.38 3.63 -0.36
CA ALA A 218 23.47 4.54 0.33
C ALA A 218 22.29 3.79 0.97
N ARG A 219 21.76 2.76 0.29
CA ARG A 219 20.68 1.93 0.84
C ARG A 219 21.09 1.15 2.10
N GLU A 220 22.34 0.67 2.20
CA GLU A 220 22.83 0.06 3.45
C GLU A 220 23.00 1.08 4.59
N ILE A 221 23.45 2.31 4.30
CA ILE A 221 23.51 3.40 5.29
C ILE A 221 22.09 3.72 5.81
N LEU A 222 21.10 3.79 4.93
CA LEU A 222 19.70 4.02 5.32
C LEU A 222 19.09 2.86 6.11
N LYS A 223 19.52 1.62 5.88
CA LYS A 223 19.08 0.41 6.61
C LYS A 223 19.61 0.31 8.04
N PHE A 224 20.71 0.98 8.37
CA PHE A 224 21.34 0.89 9.69
C PHE A 224 21.56 2.26 10.34
N SER A 225 22.43 3.10 9.77
CA SER A 225 22.85 4.38 10.36
C SER A 225 21.67 5.29 10.70
N ALA A 226 20.71 5.42 9.79
CA ALA A 226 19.51 6.22 10.03
C ALA A 226 18.60 5.65 11.14
N LEU A 227 18.60 4.32 11.36
CA LEU A 227 17.84 3.66 12.44
C LEU A 227 18.58 3.65 13.79
N MET A 228 19.89 3.92 13.78
CA MET A 228 20.75 3.89 14.98
C MET A 228 21.07 5.28 15.53
N THR A 229 21.08 6.32 14.70
CA THR A 229 21.27 7.72 15.11
C THR A 229 19.94 8.46 15.21
N ASP A 230 19.90 9.62 15.85
CA ASP A 230 18.65 10.39 16.04
C ASP A 230 18.13 11.10 14.78
N ALA A 231 18.61 10.71 13.59
CA ALA A 231 18.33 11.36 12.32
C ALA A 231 16.82 11.54 12.01
N TYR A 232 15.98 10.52 12.23
CA TYR A 232 14.52 10.61 12.03
C TYR A 232 13.81 11.62 12.93
N PHE A 233 14.44 12.05 14.03
CA PHE A 233 13.90 13.04 14.95
C PHE A 233 14.33 14.48 14.59
N HIS A 234 15.36 14.64 13.76
CA HIS A 234 15.96 15.95 13.45
C HIS A 234 15.85 16.35 11.98
N PHE A 235 15.73 15.38 11.06
CA PHE A 235 15.82 15.61 9.62
C PHE A 235 14.62 15.02 8.86
N THR A 236 14.34 15.52 7.66
CA THR A 236 13.30 14.97 6.78
C THR A 236 13.80 13.69 6.08
N PRO A 237 12.90 12.82 5.56
CA PRO A 237 13.31 11.66 4.79
C PRO A 237 14.14 12.02 3.53
N SER A 238 13.93 13.19 2.93
CA SER A 238 14.75 13.69 1.82
C SER A 238 16.14 14.15 2.28
N GLN A 239 16.26 14.83 3.41
CA GLN A 239 17.55 15.23 3.99
C GLN A 239 18.39 14.01 4.41
N ILE A 240 17.77 13.01 5.07
CA ILE A 240 18.43 11.75 5.47
C ILE A 240 18.90 10.97 4.23
N MET A 241 18.11 10.97 3.16
CA MET A 241 18.46 10.36 1.88
C MET A 241 19.65 11.07 1.21
N MET A 242 19.60 12.39 1.07
CA MET A 242 20.71 13.17 0.50
C MET A 242 21.98 13.04 1.33
N ALA A 243 21.88 13.00 2.66
CA ALA A 243 23.03 12.78 3.54
C ALA A 243 23.64 11.38 3.37
N ALA A 244 22.82 10.34 3.13
CA ALA A 244 23.30 9.00 2.83
C ALA A 244 23.95 8.90 1.44
N LEU A 245 23.50 9.67 0.45
CA LEU A 245 24.22 9.83 -0.83
C LEU A 245 25.53 10.61 -0.64
N LEU A 246 25.52 11.69 0.15
CA LEU A 246 26.69 12.56 0.39
C LEU A 246 27.84 11.83 1.13
N ILE A 247 27.55 10.79 1.93
CA ILE A 247 28.58 9.90 2.49
C ILE A 247 29.28 9.07 1.41
N VAL A 248 28.61 8.80 0.29
CA VAL A 248 29.03 7.79 -0.70
C VAL A 248 29.62 8.43 -1.95
N ASP A 249 28.99 9.48 -2.46
CA ASP A 249 29.42 10.20 -3.65
C ASP A 249 28.87 11.63 -3.66
N PRO A 250 29.66 12.63 -3.20
CA PRO A 250 29.24 14.02 -3.17
C PRO A 250 28.85 14.60 -4.54
N GLY A 251 29.53 14.20 -5.62
CA GLY A 251 29.29 14.77 -6.94
C GLY A 251 27.89 14.44 -7.49
N LEU A 252 27.31 13.30 -7.07
CA LEU A 252 25.92 12.96 -7.39
C LEU A 252 24.92 13.81 -6.58
N VAL A 253 25.31 14.37 -5.43
CA VAL A 253 24.48 15.31 -4.66
C VAL A 253 24.55 16.72 -5.26
N ASP A 254 25.72 17.14 -5.76
CA ASP A 254 25.88 18.40 -6.49
C ASP A 254 25.05 18.44 -7.80
N ASP A 255 24.93 17.30 -8.51
CA ASP A 255 24.05 17.17 -9.68
C ASP A 255 22.54 17.25 -9.30
N LEU A 256 22.15 16.68 -8.15
CA LEU A 256 20.77 16.66 -7.65
C LEU A 256 20.33 17.99 -7.03
N ILE A 257 21.26 18.75 -6.47
CA ILE A 257 21.03 20.07 -5.86
C ILE A 257 22.03 21.05 -6.50
N PRO A 258 21.79 21.50 -7.75
CA PRO A 258 22.72 22.38 -8.44
C PRO A 258 22.79 23.77 -7.77
N LYS A 259 24.01 24.26 -7.55
CA LYS A 259 24.24 25.58 -6.95
C LYS A 259 23.67 26.72 -7.82
N PRO A 260 22.85 27.64 -7.27
CA PRO A 260 22.34 28.78 -8.02
C PRO A 260 23.46 29.64 -8.60
N LYS A 261 23.44 29.89 -9.92
CA LYS A 261 24.38 30.83 -10.57
C LYS A 261 23.89 32.27 -10.44
N ALA A 262 24.83 33.21 -10.35
CA ALA A 262 24.50 34.64 -10.36
C ALA A 262 23.86 35.04 -11.70
N GLY A 263 22.65 35.61 -11.65
CA GLY A 263 21.89 36.06 -12.83
C GLY A 263 20.89 35.04 -13.40
N GLU A 264 20.95 33.77 -13.01
CA GLU A 264 19.95 32.77 -13.43
C GLU A 264 18.70 32.79 -12.53
N VAL A 265 17.51 32.61 -13.12
CA VAL A 265 16.23 32.53 -12.37
C VAL A 265 16.08 31.17 -11.70
N SER A 266 16.87 30.94 -10.66
CA SER A 266 16.79 29.75 -9.80
C SER A 266 15.46 29.69 -9.05
N ARG A 267 14.94 28.47 -8.84
CA ARG A 267 13.78 28.21 -7.96
C ARG A 267 14.09 28.43 -6.48
N VAL A 268 15.37 28.51 -6.10
CA VAL A 268 15.88 28.55 -4.73
C VAL A 268 16.96 29.64 -4.62
N SER A 269 16.86 30.53 -3.64
CA SER A 269 17.88 31.56 -3.38
C SER A 269 19.14 30.98 -2.74
N ALA A 270 20.27 31.67 -2.86
CA ALA A 270 21.55 31.26 -2.26
C ALA A 270 21.42 30.99 -0.74
N ASP A 271 20.78 31.90 0.01
CA ASP A 271 20.58 31.76 1.46
C ASP A 271 19.78 30.51 1.86
N VAL A 272 18.98 29.96 0.95
CA VAL A 272 18.19 28.74 1.16
C VAL A 272 18.99 27.52 0.72
N TYR A 273 19.70 27.60 -0.40
CA TYR A 273 20.64 26.57 -0.84
C TYR A 273 21.68 26.26 0.24
N ASP A 274 22.35 27.29 0.78
CA ASP A 274 23.39 27.12 1.80
C ASP A 274 22.82 26.53 3.10
N LYS A 275 21.58 26.87 3.47
CA LYS A 275 20.87 26.25 4.61
C LYS A 275 20.52 24.79 4.33
N ILE A 276 20.08 24.45 3.13
CA ILE A 276 19.79 23.06 2.73
C ILE A 276 21.06 22.23 2.82
N MET A 277 22.18 22.69 2.23
CA MET A 277 23.45 21.98 2.25
C MET A 277 24.03 21.86 3.66
N ALA A 278 23.99 22.92 4.48
CA ALA A 278 24.38 22.83 5.89
C ALA A 278 23.52 21.84 6.71
N THR A 279 22.23 21.74 6.39
CA THR A 279 21.32 20.76 7.04
C THR A 279 21.66 19.33 6.62
N ILE A 280 21.93 19.10 5.32
CA ILE A 280 22.34 17.80 4.80
C ILE A 280 23.69 17.39 5.38
N GLU A 281 24.66 18.31 5.49
CA GLU A 281 25.98 18.05 6.09
C GLU A 281 25.87 17.72 7.59
N SER A 282 25.03 18.44 8.34
CA SER A 282 24.74 18.10 9.74
C SER A 282 24.15 16.69 9.88
N CYS A 283 23.27 16.29 8.97
CA CYS A 283 22.74 14.93 8.90
C CYS A 283 23.82 13.91 8.49
N ARG A 284 24.71 14.25 7.55
CA ARG A 284 25.84 13.43 7.08
C ARG A 284 26.79 13.09 8.23
N VAL A 285 27.17 14.09 9.03
CA VAL A 285 27.98 13.91 10.24
C VAL A 285 27.28 12.99 11.23
N MET A 286 26.00 13.22 11.52
CA MET A 286 25.24 12.37 12.44
C MET A 286 25.14 10.93 11.95
N LEU A 287 24.83 10.67 10.68
CA LEU A 287 24.81 9.31 10.12
C LEU A 287 26.19 8.62 10.20
N GLY A 288 27.27 9.39 10.10
CA GLY A 288 28.65 8.92 10.24
C GLY A 288 29.04 8.42 11.64
N GLU A 289 28.23 8.64 12.68
CA GLU A 289 28.48 8.09 14.02
C GLU A 289 28.25 6.57 14.11
N GLU A 290 27.30 6.03 13.33
CA GLU A 290 26.88 4.63 13.32
C GLU A 290 26.89 4.06 11.89
N PRO A 291 28.03 4.01 11.18
CA PRO A 291 28.09 3.44 9.83
C PRO A 291 27.74 1.94 9.85
N PRO A 292 27.27 1.34 8.72
CA PRO A 292 26.82 -0.05 8.67
C PRO A 292 27.82 -1.07 9.23
N GLU A 293 29.12 -0.80 9.09
CA GLU A 293 30.22 -1.60 9.62
C GLU A 293 30.13 -1.80 11.14
N ARG A 294 29.67 -0.78 11.88
CA ARG A 294 29.51 -0.88 13.34
C ARG A 294 28.42 -1.86 13.77
N MET A 295 27.58 -2.36 12.84
CA MET A 295 26.54 -3.33 13.18
C MET A 295 27.12 -4.58 13.87
N SER A 296 28.26 -5.10 13.40
CA SER A 296 28.91 -6.27 14.01
C SER A 296 29.45 -6.00 15.41
N ASP A 297 29.87 -4.77 15.73
CA ASP A 297 30.50 -4.42 17.01
C ASP A 297 29.57 -4.60 18.21
N TYR A 298 28.25 -4.55 17.96
CA TYR A 298 27.21 -4.80 18.95
C TYR A 298 27.20 -6.25 19.47
N TRP A 299 27.84 -7.21 18.78
CA TRP A 299 27.99 -8.59 19.27
C TRP A 299 29.37 -9.22 19.09
N GLY A 300 30.25 -8.65 18.27
CA GLY A 300 31.63 -9.09 18.11
C GLY A 300 32.58 -8.52 19.16
N LEU A 301 32.37 -7.26 19.59
CA LEU A 301 33.29 -6.59 20.50
C LEU A 301 33.01 -6.95 21.97
N MET A 302 34.00 -7.55 22.62
CA MET A 302 33.90 -8.00 24.02
C MET A 302 33.65 -6.86 25.01
N GLU A 303 34.06 -5.64 24.70
CA GLU A 303 33.77 -4.45 25.51
C GLU A 303 32.28 -4.09 25.47
N THR A 304 31.68 -4.02 24.27
CA THR A 304 30.24 -3.80 24.10
C THR A 304 29.42 -4.84 24.86
N LEU A 305 29.79 -6.11 24.74
CA LEU A 305 29.13 -7.21 25.46
C LEU A 305 29.26 -7.08 26.99
N LYS A 306 30.42 -6.69 27.52
CA LYS A 306 30.62 -6.42 28.96
C LYS A 306 29.75 -5.26 29.44
N SER A 307 29.78 -4.14 28.71
CA SER A 307 29.00 -2.93 29.01
C SER A 307 27.50 -3.21 29.03
N VAL A 308 26.96 -3.86 27.98
CA VAL A 308 25.54 -4.22 27.92
C VAL A 308 25.16 -5.24 28.99
N LYS A 309 26.04 -6.17 29.35
CA LYS A 309 25.82 -7.12 30.47
C LYS A 309 25.79 -6.41 31.83
N GLN A 310 26.54 -5.32 32.02
CA GLN A 310 26.43 -4.46 33.20
C GLN A 310 25.10 -3.69 33.20
N LEU A 311 24.73 -3.04 32.09
CA LEU A 311 23.46 -2.31 31.95
C LEU A 311 22.24 -3.20 32.18
N ARG A 312 22.22 -4.43 31.62
CA ARG A 312 21.15 -5.42 31.86
C ARG A 312 21.06 -5.85 33.32
N LYS A 313 22.21 -6.05 34.01
CA LYS A 313 22.24 -6.34 35.46
C LYS A 313 21.72 -5.16 36.30
N LYS A 314 22.02 -3.92 35.91
CA LYS A 314 21.53 -2.71 36.58
C LYS A 314 20.01 -2.57 36.41
N LEU A 315 19.53 -2.65 35.16
CA LEU A 315 18.09 -2.65 34.84
C LEU A 315 17.30 -3.72 35.61
N GLN A 316 17.84 -4.94 35.75
CA GLN A 316 17.17 -6.01 36.48
C GLN A 316 16.91 -5.67 37.96
N LYS A 317 17.74 -4.80 38.57
CA LYS A 317 17.57 -4.31 39.94
C LYS A 317 16.62 -3.12 40.07
N CYS A 318 16.56 -2.23 39.06
CA CYS A 318 15.87 -0.94 39.14
C CYS A 318 14.61 -0.82 38.25
N ARG A 319 14.04 -1.94 37.80
CA ARG A 319 12.78 -2.01 37.06
C ARG A 319 11.54 -1.87 37.95
N ASP A 320 10.47 -1.29 37.41
CA ASP A 320 9.13 -1.20 38.02
C ASP A 320 8.56 -2.61 38.24
N PRO A 321 8.28 -3.05 39.49
CA PRO A 321 7.86 -4.41 39.77
C PRO A 321 6.49 -4.75 39.18
N ASP A 322 5.55 -3.79 39.16
CA ASP A 322 4.17 -4.02 38.70
C ASP A 322 4.05 -4.03 37.17
N ARG A 323 5.00 -3.39 36.48
CA ARG A 323 4.98 -3.16 35.03
C ARG A 323 6.03 -3.97 34.26
N ALA A 324 6.89 -4.69 34.97
CA ALA A 324 7.87 -5.62 34.39
C ALA A 324 7.23 -6.84 33.71
N ASP A 325 5.99 -7.21 34.05
CA ASP A 325 5.19 -8.23 33.36
C ASP A 325 3.98 -7.57 32.67
N LEU A 326 4.00 -7.56 31.34
CA LEU A 326 2.96 -6.95 30.52
C LEU A 326 1.65 -7.76 30.55
N VAL A 327 1.72 -9.09 30.68
CA VAL A 327 0.55 -9.98 30.71
C VAL A 327 -0.19 -9.79 32.04
N ALA A 328 0.54 -9.79 33.16
CA ALA A 328 -0.01 -9.47 34.47
C ALA A 328 -0.63 -8.05 34.48
N LEU A 329 0.07 -7.05 33.93
CA LEU A 329 -0.43 -5.68 33.80
C LEU A 329 -1.70 -5.58 32.93
N GLN A 330 -1.76 -6.28 31.80
CA GLN A 330 -2.95 -6.31 30.94
C GLN A 330 -4.12 -7.02 31.63
N ARG A 331 -3.86 -8.13 32.32
CA ARG A 331 -4.86 -8.88 33.10
C ARG A 331 -5.44 -8.02 34.22
N ALA A 332 -4.61 -7.41 35.06
CA ALA A 332 -5.06 -6.53 36.14
C ALA A 332 -5.90 -5.35 35.62
N ARG A 333 -5.51 -4.76 34.48
CA ARG A 333 -6.30 -3.70 33.81
C ARG A 333 -7.66 -4.20 33.30
N ARG A 334 -7.78 -5.43 32.80
CA ARG A 334 -9.07 -6.05 32.42
C ARG A 334 -9.94 -6.30 33.65
N GLU A 335 -9.38 -6.91 34.70
CA GLU A 335 -10.10 -7.21 35.95
C GLU A 335 -10.62 -5.92 36.62
N GLN A 336 -9.80 -4.86 36.69
CA GLN A 336 -10.22 -3.53 37.17
C GLN A 336 -11.27 -2.83 36.30
N ALA A 337 -11.38 -3.17 35.01
CA ALA A 337 -12.41 -2.63 34.12
C ALA A 337 -13.76 -3.35 34.31
N VAL A 338 -13.74 -4.66 34.55
CA VAL A 338 -14.94 -5.46 34.84
C VAL A 338 -15.46 -5.22 36.26
N ALA A 339 -14.57 -5.04 37.24
CA ALA A 339 -14.95 -4.85 38.66
C ALA A 339 -15.52 -3.45 38.99
N LYS A 340 -15.54 -2.51 38.04
CA LYS A 340 -16.12 -1.17 38.25
C LYS A 340 -17.62 -1.18 37.91
N PRO A 341 -18.54 -0.97 38.89
CA PRO A 341 -19.94 -0.73 38.56
C PRO A 341 -20.07 0.54 37.72
N ALA A 342 -21.08 0.58 36.84
CA ALA A 342 -21.30 1.65 35.88
C ALA A 342 -21.60 3.00 36.58
N LYS A 343 -20.56 3.78 36.87
CA LYS A 343 -20.70 5.12 37.42
C LYS A 343 -21.27 6.09 36.38
N THR A 344 -22.23 6.90 36.83
CA THR A 344 -22.70 8.13 36.18
C THR A 344 -21.50 8.97 35.72
N PRO A 345 -21.51 9.58 34.52
CA PRO A 345 -20.35 10.28 33.95
C PRO A 345 -20.01 11.56 34.72
N GLY A 346 -19.24 11.42 35.81
CA GLY A 346 -19.02 12.52 36.75
C GLY A 346 -18.08 12.26 37.93
N THR A 347 -17.12 11.32 37.85
CA THR A 347 -15.94 11.30 38.74
C THR A 347 -14.74 10.64 38.06
N ALA A 348 -13.59 11.33 38.01
CA ALA A 348 -12.35 10.78 37.46
C ALA A 348 -11.69 9.82 38.46
N ALA A 349 -11.24 8.65 37.97
CA ALA A 349 -10.44 7.71 38.76
C ALA A 349 -8.95 7.87 38.42
N THR A 350 -8.13 8.14 39.44
CA THR A 350 -6.66 7.95 39.55
C THR A 350 -5.85 8.00 38.23
N ASN A 351 -5.10 9.08 38.07
CA ASN A 351 -4.11 9.23 36.99
C ASN A 351 -3.09 8.09 36.97
N ASP A 352 -3.01 7.34 35.86
CA ASP A 352 -1.81 6.57 35.53
C ASP A 352 -1.59 6.53 34.01
N GLY A 353 -0.55 7.24 33.54
CA GLY A 353 -0.34 7.59 32.13
C GLY A 353 -0.13 9.10 31.84
N VAL A 354 0.08 9.91 32.88
CA VAL A 354 0.19 11.39 32.79
C VAL A 354 1.66 11.82 32.72
N VAL A 355 2.24 11.85 31.52
CA VAL A 355 3.58 12.45 31.24
C VAL A 355 3.49 13.97 30.94
N PHE A 356 2.30 14.42 30.55
CA PHE A 356 1.91 15.82 30.38
C PHE A 356 0.77 16.12 31.35
N GLY A 357 0.91 17.18 32.15
CA GLY A 357 -0.04 17.51 33.22
C GLY A 357 -1.46 17.81 32.72
N ALA A 358 -2.43 17.74 33.64
CA ALA A 358 -3.86 17.75 33.31
C ALA A 358 -4.39 19.01 32.58
N ALA A 359 -3.57 20.06 32.42
CA ALA A 359 -3.91 21.28 31.70
C ALA A 359 -3.93 21.12 30.16
N ASP A 360 -3.15 20.19 29.59
CA ASP A 360 -2.84 20.17 28.15
C ASP A 360 -3.69 19.12 27.37
N ARG A 361 -4.96 18.96 27.76
CA ARG A 361 -5.93 18.06 27.10
C ARG A 361 -6.63 18.67 25.88
N ASP A 362 -6.23 19.86 25.47
CA ASP A 362 -6.90 20.60 24.41
C ASP A 362 -6.39 20.14 23.04
N ALA A 363 -7.19 19.35 22.32
CA ALA A 363 -6.86 18.80 21.00
C ALA A 363 -6.84 19.84 19.85
N LYS A 364 -6.63 21.12 20.19
CA LYS A 364 -6.38 22.20 19.23
C LYS A 364 -5.12 21.92 18.43
N ARG A 365 -5.11 22.34 17.16
CA ARG A 365 -3.94 22.24 16.28
C ARG A 365 -2.76 22.99 16.90
N ARG A 366 -1.77 22.29 17.49
CA ARG A 366 -0.47 22.88 17.82
C ARG A 366 0.10 23.56 16.58
N LYS A 367 0.13 24.89 16.59
CA LYS A 367 1.00 25.67 15.71
C LYS A 367 2.41 25.52 16.27
N VAL A 368 3.36 25.14 15.43
CA VAL A 368 4.78 25.22 15.79
C VAL A 368 5.18 26.69 15.67
N GLY A 369 5.85 27.24 16.69
CA GLY A 369 6.36 28.61 16.64
C GLY A 369 7.54 28.74 15.68
N ALA A 370 7.79 29.92 15.14
CA ALA A 370 8.92 30.16 14.22
C ALA A 370 10.30 29.89 14.86
N THR A 371 10.38 29.90 16.20
CA THR A 371 11.54 29.53 17.01
C THR A 371 11.53 28.08 17.50
N GLU A 372 10.45 27.32 17.26
CA GLU A 372 10.33 25.90 17.60
C GLU A 372 10.39 24.96 16.38
N ASP A 373 10.31 25.47 15.14
CA ASP A 373 10.34 24.65 13.92
C ASP A 373 11.79 24.28 13.55
N PRO A 374 12.22 23.01 13.70
CA PRO A 374 13.58 22.60 13.34
C PRO A 374 13.85 22.61 11.82
N PHE A 375 12.84 22.92 11.00
CA PHE A 375 12.92 23.02 9.55
C PHE A 375 12.61 24.44 9.02
N GLY A 376 12.41 25.43 9.90
CA GLY A 376 12.12 26.82 9.51
C GLY A 376 10.80 27.02 8.73
N PRO A 377 10.56 28.19 8.11
CA PRO A 377 9.35 28.47 7.34
C PRO A 377 9.29 27.72 5.99
N SER A 378 8.10 27.63 5.37
CA SER A 378 7.96 27.09 4.01
C SER A 378 8.51 28.05 2.96
N LEU A 379 9.13 27.49 1.90
CA LEU A 379 9.66 28.28 0.80
C LEU A 379 8.52 28.87 -0.03
N SER A 380 8.40 30.20 -0.01
CA SER A 380 7.40 30.91 -0.83
C SER A 380 7.86 30.99 -2.28
N VAL A 381 7.12 30.34 -3.18
CA VAL A 381 7.31 30.45 -4.63
C VAL A 381 7.25 31.92 -5.06
N VAL A 382 8.36 32.41 -5.60
CA VAL A 382 8.48 33.77 -6.15
C VAL A 382 7.61 33.87 -7.40
N LYS A 383 6.85 34.97 -7.53
CA LYS A 383 6.10 35.26 -8.76
C LYS A 383 7.09 35.71 -9.85
N SER A 384 7.31 34.90 -10.88
CA SER A 384 7.79 35.40 -12.16
C SER A 384 6.67 36.20 -12.84
N GLY A 385 6.99 37.41 -13.29
CA GLY A 385 6.10 38.24 -14.10
C GLY A 385 6.44 38.15 -15.58
N THR A 386 5.41 38.16 -16.43
CA THR A 386 5.37 38.73 -17.79
C THR A 386 6.66 38.71 -18.65
N GLY A 387 6.67 37.91 -19.72
CA GLY A 387 7.65 38.08 -20.81
C GLY A 387 7.62 37.01 -21.91
N CYS A 388 7.16 37.41 -23.09
CA CYS A 388 7.51 36.94 -24.45
C CYS A 388 7.56 35.44 -24.83
N GLU A 389 6.58 35.07 -25.67
CA GLU A 389 6.76 34.54 -27.04
C GLU A 389 7.19 33.08 -27.31
N GLU A 390 6.88 32.67 -28.54
CA GLU A 390 6.94 31.32 -29.09
C GLU A 390 8.27 31.05 -29.81
N THR A 391 8.68 29.79 -29.97
CA THR A 391 9.04 29.22 -31.29
C THR A 391 9.31 27.71 -31.30
N SER A 392 8.92 27.09 -32.42
CA SER A 392 9.43 25.85 -33.05
C SER A 392 10.23 24.79 -32.26
N SER A 393 9.71 23.56 -32.28
CA SER A 393 10.49 22.32 -32.28
C SER A 393 11.36 22.17 -33.54
N PRO A 394 12.38 21.29 -33.51
CA PRO A 394 12.55 20.35 -34.63
C PRO A 394 12.64 18.87 -34.22
N THR A 395 12.29 18.04 -35.20
CA THR A 395 12.32 16.57 -35.28
C THR A 395 13.64 15.90 -34.88
N VAL A 396 13.54 14.73 -34.24
CA VAL A 396 14.62 13.73 -34.15
C VAL A 396 14.76 12.98 -35.48
N GLY A 397 15.98 12.86 -36.01
CA GLY A 397 16.31 12.05 -37.18
C GLY A 397 16.72 10.62 -36.79
N SER A 398 16.42 9.64 -37.65
CA SER A 398 16.67 8.22 -37.41
C SER A 398 18.00 7.74 -38.03
N SER A 399 18.70 6.82 -37.34
CA SER A 399 19.51 5.80 -38.01
C SER A 399 19.76 4.58 -37.12
N LEU A 400 19.76 3.42 -37.77
CA LEU A 400 20.17 2.10 -37.25
C LEU A 400 21.72 2.09 -37.11
N GLN A 401 22.43 1.08 -36.57
CA GLN A 401 22.20 -0.37 -36.69
C GLN A 401 23.20 -1.18 -35.81
N ASN A 402 22.84 -2.44 -35.49
CA ASN A 402 23.72 -3.59 -35.18
C ASN A 402 25.03 -3.42 -34.36
N GLN A 403 25.12 -4.15 -33.23
CA GLN A 403 25.93 -5.38 -33.19
C GLN A 403 25.57 -6.29 -32.00
N ALA A 404 25.42 -7.59 -32.28
CA ALA A 404 25.32 -8.64 -31.27
C ALA A 404 26.62 -9.43 -31.18
N ARG A 405 27.00 -9.93 -29.99
CA ARG A 405 28.08 -10.92 -29.82
C ARG A 405 27.68 -12.01 -28.84
N SER A 406 28.10 -13.23 -29.15
CA SER A 406 27.76 -14.49 -28.49
C SER A 406 28.71 -14.87 -27.35
N LEU A 407 28.23 -15.67 -26.39
CA LEU A 407 29.05 -16.45 -25.47
C LEU A 407 28.82 -17.97 -25.69
N PRO A 408 29.86 -18.81 -25.60
CA PRO A 408 29.77 -20.26 -25.83
C PRO A 408 29.31 -21.08 -24.58
N PRO A 409 29.00 -22.40 -24.71
CA PRO A 409 28.09 -23.11 -23.80
C PRO A 409 28.71 -24.31 -23.01
N CYS A 410 27.82 -25.18 -22.48
CA CYS A 410 28.00 -26.39 -21.63
C CYS A 410 28.17 -26.11 -20.12
N ARG A 411 27.62 -26.94 -19.20
CA ARG A 411 26.83 -28.20 -19.26
C ARG A 411 25.83 -28.16 -18.07
N SER A 412 24.51 -28.38 -18.20
CA SER A 412 23.80 -29.66 -18.39
C SER A 412 24.22 -30.75 -17.38
N GLN A 413 23.35 -31.47 -16.66
CA GLN A 413 21.99 -31.94 -17.01
C GLN A 413 21.05 -31.97 -15.79
N PHE A 414 19.78 -31.55 -15.93
CA PHE A 414 18.58 -32.12 -15.27
C PHE A 414 17.30 -31.39 -15.73
N ILE A 415 16.92 -31.55 -17.00
CA ILE A 415 15.57 -31.20 -17.47
C ILE A 415 15.01 -32.43 -18.20
N LEU A 416 13.97 -33.03 -17.61
CA LEU A 416 13.15 -34.02 -18.28
C LEU A 416 12.27 -33.34 -19.33
N GLN A 417 12.09 -34.03 -20.46
CA GLN A 417 11.48 -33.54 -21.69
C GLN A 417 9.98 -33.22 -21.51
N MET A 418 9.67 -32.02 -21.01
CA MET A 418 8.30 -31.50 -21.00
C MET A 418 7.89 -31.04 -22.40
N ALA A 419 6.72 -31.51 -22.86
CA ALA A 419 6.08 -30.95 -24.04
C ALA A 419 5.70 -29.47 -23.83
N ASP A 420 5.78 -28.66 -24.88
CA ASP A 420 5.46 -27.23 -24.84
C ASP A 420 3.95 -27.00 -24.67
N ARG A 421 3.49 -27.03 -23.41
CA ARG A 421 2.13 -26.68 -23.02
C ARG A 421 2.03 -25.19 -22.74
N LYS A 422 0.95 -24.56 -23.21
CA LYS A 422 0.63 -23.17 -22.81
C LYS A 422 0.15 -23.14 -21.36
N ILE A 423 0.78 -22.34 -20.51
CA ILE A 423 0.41 -22.19 -19.10
C ILE A 423 -0.69 -21.11 -19.00
N VAL A 424 -1.84 -21.47 -18.44
CA VAL A 424 -3.02 -20.59 -18.34
C VAL A 424 -3.55 -20.56 -16.91
N LEU A 425 -3.57 -19.37 -16.31
CA LEU A 425 -4.14 -19.10 -14.99
C LEU A 425 -5.55 -18.54 -15.11
N ILE A 426 -6.52 -19.19 -14.48
CA ILE A 426 -7.92 -18.75 -14.45
C ILE A 426 -8.29 -18.45 -12.99
N THR A 427 -8.66 -17.20 -12.67
CA THR A 427 -9.06 -16.83 -11.30
C THR A 427 -10.52 -17.17 -11.04
N GLY A 428 -10.84 -17.73 -9.86
CA GLY A 428 -12.18 -18.23 -9.55
C GLY A 428 -12.58 -19.46 -10.37
N ALA A 429 -11.60 -20.30 -10.75
CA ALA A 429 -11.78 -21.46 -11.61
C ALA A 429 -12.42 -22.67 -10.92
N ASN A 430 -12.51 -22.67 -9.59
CA ASN A 430 -13.06 -23.77 -8.81
C ASN A 430 -14.60 -23.91 -8.87
N THR A 431 -15.30 -23.06 -9.64
CA THR A 431 -16.76 -23.10 -9.80
C THR A 431 -17.24 -22.24 -10.98
N GLY A 432 -18.54 -22.26 -11.28
CA GLY A 432 -19.19 -21.32 -12.20
C GLY A 432 -18.60 -21.33 -13.61
N LEU A 433 -18.45 -20.15 -14.21
CA LEU A 433 -17.88 -20.02 -15.57
C LEU A 433 -16.42 -20.45 -15.61
N GLY A 434 -15.63 -20.13 -14.57
CA GLY A 434 -14.21 -20.48 -14.52
C GLY A 434 -13.97 -21.98 -14.59
N TYR A 435 -14.82 -22.78 -13.93
CA TYR A 435 -14.75 -24.24 -14.04
C TYR A 435 -15.11 -24.75 -15.45
N GLN A 436 -16.06 -24.11 -16.13
CA GLN A 436 -16.39 -24.45 -17.53
C GLN A 436 -15.23 -24.12 -18.48
N MET A 437 -14.44 -23.08 -18.19
CA MET A 437 -13.20 -22.78 -18.93
C MET A 437 -12.15 -23.87 -18.72
N VAL A 438 -11.99 -24.39 -17.50
CA VAL A 438 -11.13 -25.54 -17.21
C VAL A 438 -11.58 -26.77 -18.01
N ARG A 439 -12.86 -27.16 -17.96
CA ARG A 439 -13.41 -28.28 -18.74
C ARG A 439 -13.17 -28.11 -20.25
N ALA A 440 -13.41 -26.91 -20.79
CA ALA A 440 -13.21 -26.63 -22.22
C ALA A 440 -11.73 -26.70 -22.67
N LEU A 441 -10.78 -26.36 -21.79
CA LEU A 441 -9.34 -26.51 -22.06
C LEU A 441 -8.83 -27.96 -21.83
N CYS A 442 -9.50 -28.74 -20.97
CA CYS A 442 -9.26 -30.18 -20.82
C CYS A 442 -9.75 -30.95 -22.06
N GLY A 443 -10.87 -30.53 -22.65
CA GLY A 443 -11.40 -31.04 -23.92
C GLY A 443 -10.85 -30.38 -25.19
N SER A 444 -9.72 -29.67 -25.13
CA SER A 444 -9.05 -29.12 -26.32
C SER A 444 -8.03 -30.11 -26.90
N ASP A 445 -7.85 -30.06 -28.23
CA ASP A 445 -6.78 -30.78 -28.92
C ASP A 445 -5.37 -30.22 -28.64
N LYS A 446 -5.30 -28.99 -28.11
CA LYS A 446 -4.05 -28.33 -27.69
C LYS A 446 -3.76 -28.68 -26.23
N ALA A 447 -2.50 -28.92 -25.90
CA ALA A 447 -2.07 -29.23 -24.54
C ALA A 447 -1.83 -27.95 -23.72
N TYR A 448 -2.52 -27.82 -22.59
CA TYR A 448 -2.39 -26.70 -21.65
C TYR A 448 -1.85 -27.15 -20.29
N GLU A 449 -1.19 -26.25 -19.56
CA GLU A 449 -0.97 -26.39 -18.12
C GLU A 449 -1.95 -25.43 -17.43
N ILE A 450 -3.04 -25.98 -16.90
CA ILE A 450 -4.23 -25.24 -16.47
C ILE A 450 -4.17 -25.03 -14.97
N LEU A 451 -3.95 -23.78 -14.56
CA LEU A 451 -3.84 -23.39 -13.16
C LEU A 451 -5.22 -22.94 -12.64
N VAL A 452 -5.83 -23.79 -11.82
CA VAL A 452 -7.17 -23.62 -11.25
C VAL A 452 -7.06 -22.69 -10.04
N GLY A 453 -7.19 -21.39 -10.29
CA GLY A 453 -7.09 -20.36 -9.25
C GLY A 453 -8.34 -20.30 -8.37
N GLY A 454 -8.20 -20.52 -7.07
CA GLY A 454 -9.30 -20.48 -6.10
C GLY A 454 -8.90 -19.97 -4.71
N ARG A 455 -9.85 -19.37 -3.99
CA ARG A 455 -9.60 -18.79 -2.65
C ARG A 455 -9.39 -19.84 -1.57
N SER A 456 -10.14 -20.93 -1.68
CA SER A 456 -10.03 -22.14 -0.87
C SER A 456 -9.28 -23.17 -1.72
N MET A 457 -8.11 -23.61 -1.23
CA MET A 457 -7.27 -24.59 -1.90
C MET A 457 -8.03 -25.92 -2.08
N GLU A 458 -8.63 -26.43 -1.01
CA GLU A 458 -9.54 -27.59 -0.98
C GLU A 458 -10.57 -27.59 -2.13
N LYS A 459 -11.23 -26.46 -2.39
CA LYS A 459 -12.22 -26.35 -3.47
C LYS A 459 -11.60 -26.29 -4.85
N ALA A 460 -10.39 -25.74 -4.99
CA ALA A 460 -9.62 -25.78 -6.23
C ALA A 460 -9.10 -27.20 -6.51
N GLU A 461 -8.55 -27.89 -5.50
CA GLU A 461 -8.09 -29.28 -5.56
C GLU A 461 -9.23 -30.22 -5.96
N LYS A 462 -10.40 -30.12 -5.32
CA LYS A 462 -11.58 -30.88 -5.74
C LYS A 462 -12.01 -30.59 -7.19
N ALA A 463 -11.92 -29.34 -7.65
CA ALA A 463 -12.22 -29.02 -9.05
C ALA A 463 -11.15 -29.57 -10.03
N VAL A 464 -9.90 -29.74 -9.59
CA VAL A 464 -8.87 -30.46 -10.36
C VAL A 464 -9.22 -31.94 -10.43
N GLU A 465 -9.59 -32.57 -9.32
CA GLU A 465 -10.02 -33.98 -9.27
C GLU A 465 -11.22 -34.24 -10.20
N GLU A 466 -12.27 -33.42 -10.12
CA GLU A 466 -13.45 -33.52 -10.97
C GLU A 466 -13.10 -33.36 -12.47
N ALA A 467 -12.23 -32.40 -12.83
CA ALA A 467 -11.81 -32.20 -14.22
C ALA A 467 -10.92 -33.33 -14.77
N VAL A 468 -10.01 -33.87 -13.95
CA VAL A 468 -9.12 -34.98 -14.34
C VAL A 468 -9.91 -36.30 -14.44
N ALA A 469 -10.89 -36.51 -13.57
CA ALA A 469 -11.78 -37.68 -13.65
C ALA A 469 -12.74 -37.63 -14.85
N GLU A 470 -13.18 -36.43 -15.26
CA GLU A 470 -14.02 -36.25 -16.46
C GLU A 470 -13.22 -36.36 -17.77
N PHE A 471 -11.97 -35.87 -17.80
CA PHE A 471 -11.13 -35.87 -19.00
C PHE A 471 -9.83 -36.69 -18.81
N PRO A 472 -9.90 -38.01 -18.49
CA PRO A 472 -8.73 -38.83 -18.15
C PRO A 472 -7.76 -39.03 -19.32
N SER A 473 -8.19 -38.80 -20.56
CA SER A 473 -7.37 -38.84 -21.77
C SER A 473 -6.91 -37.46 -22.25
N SER A 474 -7.02 -36.41 -21.42
CA SER A 474 -6.59 -35.06 -21.81
C SER A 474 -5.09 -34.97 -22.07
N LYS A 475 -4.73 -34.17 -23.09
CA LYS A 475 -3.34 -33.75 -23.36
C LYS A 475 -2.86 -32.67 -22.37
N SER A 476 -3.83 -31.97 -21.78
CA SER A 476 -3.63 -30.90 -20.80
C SER A 476 -3.35 -31.47 -19.40
N ARG A 477 -2.65 -30.68 -18.59
CA ARG A 477 -2.49 -30.89 -17.15
C ARG A 477 -3.31 -29.86 -16.41
N VAL A 478 -3.76 -30.23 -15.22
CA VAL A 478 -4.62 -29.39 -14.38
C VAL A 478 -4.03 -29.41 -12.98
N SER A 479 -3.84 -28.25 -12.36
CA SER A 479 -3.29 -28.13 -11.01
C SER A 479 -3.93 -26.97 -10.25
N ALA A 480 -4.06 -27.13 -8.93
CA ALA A 480 -4.70 -26.12 -8.07
C ALA A 480 -3.69 -25.04 -7.67
N ILE A 481 -4.15 -23.79 -7.60
CA ILE A 481 -3.37 -22.70 -7.02
C ILE A 481 -4.25 -21.83 -6.12
N GLN A 482 -3.81 -21.63 -4.87
CA GLN A 482 -4.51 -20.73 -3.97
C GLN A 482 -4.28 -19.28 -4.39
N VAL A 483 -5.36 -18.60 -4.77
CA VAL A 483 -5.34 -17.16 -5.08
C VAL A 483 -6.67 -16.53 -4.67
N ASP A 484 -6.59 -15.62 -3.69
CA ASP A 484 -7.67 -14.68 -3.40
C ASP A 484 -7.36 -13.33 -4.04
N VAL A 485 -8.18 -12.94 -5.02
CA VAL A 485 -8.08 -11.65 -5.71
C VAL A 485 -8.39 -10.46 -4.79
N GLU A 486 -8.87 -10.71 -3.58
CA GLU A 486 -9.08 -9.69 -2.54
C GLU A 486 -7.88 -9.51 -1.58
N SER A 487 -6.75 -10.21 -1.82
CA SER A 487 -5.59 -10.23 -0.94
C SER A 487 -4.27 -10.16 -1.71
N ASP A 488 -3.60 -9.01 -1.65
CA ASP A 488 -2.30 -8.77 -2.32
C ASP A 488 -1.25 -9.83 -1.93
N ASP A 489 -1.17 -10.23 -0.65
CA ASP A 489 -0.32 -11.32 -0.16
C ASP A 489 -0.60 -12.65 -0.88
N SER A 490 -1.88 -12.97 -1.13
CA SER A 490 -2.28 -14.20 -1.85
C SER A 490 -2.01 -14.11 -3.35
N ILE A 491 -2.11 -12.92 -3.95
CA ILE A 491 -1.77 -12.68 -5.36
C ILE A 491 -0.25 -12.83 -5.56
N GLN A 492 0.55 -12.25 -4.66
CA GLN A 492 2.02 -12.35 -4.69
C GLN A 492 2.49 -13.79 -4.45
N ALA A 493 1.92 -14.52 -3.48
CA ALA A 493 2.24 -15.92 -3.24
C ALA A 493 1.89 -16.82 -4.45
N ALA A 494 0.77 -16.55 -5.13
CA ALA A 494 0.43 -17.24 -6.37
C ALA A 494 1.42 -16.92 -7.49
N PHE A 495 1.81 -15.66 -7.65
CA PHE A 495 2.81 -15.23 -8.64
C PHE A 495 4.17 -15.90 -8.42
N ASP A 496 4.71 -15.88 -7.20
CA ASP A 496 6.02 -16.47 -6.92
C ASP A 496 6.00 -18.00 -7.10
N LYS A 497 4.85 -18.66 -6.85
CA LYS A 497 4.65 -20.07 -7.21
C LYS A 497 4.67 -20.31 -8.73
N VAL A 498 3.91 -19.55 -9.53
CA VAL A 498 3.92 -19.71 -11.00
C VAL A 498 5.30 -19.39 -11.60
N LYS A 499 5.97 -18.38 -11.05
CA LYS A 499 7.34 -17.99 -11.42
C LYS A 499 8.38 -19.07 -11.08
N SER A 500 8.25 -19.73 -9.92
CA SER A 500 9.04 -20.89 -9.52
C SER A 500 8.81 -22.09 -10.44
N ASP A 501 7.55 -22.46 -10.63
CA ASP A 501 7.18 -23.77 -11.19
C ASP A 501 7.16 -23.77 -12.74
N HIS A 502 6.97 -22.60 -13.36
CA HIS A 502 6.80 -22.48 -14.82
C HIS A 502 7.64 -21.36 -15.47
N GLY A 503 8.05 -20.32 -14.73
CA GLY A 503 8.95 -19.25 -15.21
C GLY A 503 8.39 -18.31 -16.29
N ARG A 504 7.16 -18.52 -16.77
CA ARG A 504 6.35 -17.68 -17.68
C ARG A 504 4.86 -17.89 -17.41
N LEU A 505 4.01 -17.11 -18.07
CA LEU A 505 2.58 -17.36 -18.18
C LEU A 505 2.13 -17.03 -19.60
N ASP A 506 1.36 -17.90 -20.26
CA ASP A 506 0.87 -17.67 -21.63
C ASP A 506 -0.56 -17.11 -21.66
N GLY A 507 -1.37 -17.42 -20.63
CA GLY A 507 -2.72 -16.88 -20.48
C GLY A 507 -3.05 -16.46 -19.05
N LEU A 508 -3.59 -15.24 -18.87
CA LEU A 508 -4.23 -14.82 -17.62
C LEU A 508 -5.70 -14.51 -17.88
N VAL A 509 -6.60 -15.26 -17.24
CA VAL A 509 -8.05 -15.06 -17.30
C VAL A 509 -8.54 -14.53 -15.96
N ASN A 510 -8.74 -13.22 -15.89
CA ASN A 510 -9.39 -12.53 -14.78
C ASN A 510 -10.90 -12.82 -14.82
N ASN A 511 -11.28 -14.00 -14.33
CA ASN A 511 -12.66 -14.51 -14.27
C ASN A 511 -13.34 -14.27 -12.91
N ALA A 512 -12.56 -14.14 -11.81
CA ALA A 512 -13.11 -13.91 -10.48
C ALA A 512 -14.06 -12.69 -10.46
N GLY A 513 -15.26 -12.88 -9.88
CA GLY A 513 -16.31 -11.88 -9.92
C GLY A 513 -17.51 -12.25 -9.04
N ALA A 514 -18.19 -11.23 -8.52
CA ALA A 514 -19.35 -11.37 -7.64
C ALA A 514 -20.24 -10.12 -7.71
N THR A 515 -21.56 -10.27 -7.51
CA THR A 515 -22.49 -9.15 -7.29
C THR A 515 -22.90 -9.13 -5.83
N PHE A 516 -22.92 -7.94 -5.23
CA PHE A 516 -23.34 -7.72 -3.84
C PHE A 516 -24.62 -6.88 -3.75
N ASP A 517 -25.24 -6.52 -4.89
CA ASP A 517 -26.46 -5.69 -4.93
C ASP A 517 -27.64 -6.35 -4.20
N GLN A 518 -27.76 -7.68 -4.26
CA GLN A 518 -28.79 -8.43 -3.52
C GLN A 518 -28.65 -8.28 -2.00
N HIS A 519 -27.42 -8.18 -1.47
CA HIS A 519 -27.17 -7.98 -0.04
C HIS A 519 -27.59 -6.58 0.46
N ILE A 520 -27.75 -5.61 -0.45
CA ILE A 520 -28.40 -4.33 -0.14
C ILE A 520 -29.92 -4.52 0.00
N GLN A 521 -30.52 -5.43 -0.78
CA GLN A 521 -31.97 -5.69 -0.78
C GLN A 521 -32.43 -6.54 0.41
N SER A 522 -31.62 -7.52 0.85
CA SER A 522 -31.83 -8.28 2.10
C SER A 522 -31.38 -7.52 3.35
N ASN A 523 -30.70 -6.39 3.20
CA ASN A 523 -30.09 -5.60 4.28
C ASN A 523 -28.95 -6.33 5.05
N ASP A 524 -28.33 -7.34 4.43
CA ASP A 524 -27.10 -7.99 4.96
C ASP A 524 -25.89 -7.05 4.89
N MET A 525 -25.86 -6.14 3.90
CA MET A 525 -24.78 -5.19 3.67
C MET A 525 -25.33 -3.79 3.44
N THR A 526 -24.70 -2.78 4.04
CA THR A 526 -24.98 -1.39 3.67
C THR A 526 -24.59 -1.14 2.21
N MET A 527 -25.25 -0.18 1.56
CA MET A 527 -24.92 0.22 0.19
C MET A 527 -23.42 0.54 0.01
N ARG A 528 -22.77 1.19 0.99
CA ARG A 528 -21.33 1.47 0.93
C ARG A 528 -20.48 0.20 0.92
N GLN A 529 -20.81 -0.78 1.76
CA GLN A 529 -20.08 -2.05 1.80
C GLN A 529 -20.25 -2.80 0.48
N ALA A 530 -21.47 -2.95 -0.03
CA ALA A 530 -21.73 -3.66 -1.29
C ALA A 530 -21.08 -2.97 -2.51
N TRP A 531 -21.03 -1.64 -2.55
CA TRP A 531 -20.30 -0.90 -3.59
C TRP A 531 -18.78 -1.10 -3.49
N ASN A 532 -18.19 -0.89 -2.31
CA ASN A 532 -16.76 -1.11 -2.11
C ASN A 532 -16.36 -2.55 -2.45
N GLN A 533 -17.13 -3.54 -1.98
CA GLN A 533 -16.88 -4.96 -2.22
C GLN A 533 -17.01 -5.35 -3.70
N SER A 534 -17.98 -4.78 -4.41
CA SER A 534 -18.13 -4.98 -5.86
C SER A 534 -16.91 -4.46 -6.63
N TRP A 535 -16.39 -3.29 -6.27
CA TRP A 535 -15.15 -2.76 -6.87
C TRP A 535 -13.91 -3.57 -6.47
N ASN A 536 -13.82 -4.01 -5.20
CA ASN A 536 -12.70 -4.82 -4.71
C ASN A 536 -12.54 -6.09 -5.55
N VAL A 537 -13.58 -6.92 -5.64
CA VAL A 537 -13.54 -8.20 -6.36
C VAL A 537 -13.43 -8.00 -7.88
N ASN A 538 -14.31 -7.16 -8.46
CA ASN A 538 -14.51 -7.16 -9.92
C ASN A 538 -13.59 -6.18 -10.67
N THR A 539 -12.84 -5.33 -9.97
CA THR A 539 -12.00 -4.29 -10.59
C THR A 539 -10.62 -4.25 -9.93
N THR A 540 -10.53 -3.89 -8.65
CA THR A 540 -9.24 -3.72 -7.94
C THR A 540 -8.42 -5.01 -7.91
N GLY A 541 -9.03 -6.14 -7.54
CA GLY A 541 -8.37 -7.44 -7.55
C GLY A 541 -7.89 -7.87 -8.93
N SER A 542 -8.66 -7.56 -9.99
CA SER A 542 -8.24 -7.79 -11.38
C SER A 542 -7.11 -6.86 -11.83
N GLN A 543 -7.04 -5.63 -11.30
CA GLN A 543 -5.92 -4.71 -11.51
C GLN A 543 -4.64 -5.24 -10.87
N VAL A 544 -4.69 -5.65 -9.59
CA VAL A 544 -3.53 -6.16 -8.85
C VAL A 544 -3.06 -7.49 -9.43
N MET A 545 -3.98 -8.44 -9.69
CA MET A 545 -3.67 -9.69 -10.42
C MET A 545 -2.91 -9.42 -11.71
N THR A 546 -3.38 -8.48 -12.54
CA THR A 546 -2.72 -8.18 -13.82
C THR A 546 -1.36 -7.53 -13.61
N HIS A 547 -1.28 -6.51 -12.75
CA HIS A 547 -0.04 -5.79 -12.47
C HIS A 547 1.08 -6.72 -11.96
N VAL A 548 0.75 -7.63 -11.05
CA VAL A 548 1.71 -8.60 -10.49
C VAL A 548 2.12 -9.64 -11.54
N PHE A 549 1.20 -10.13 -12.38
CA PHE A 549 1.49 -11.21 -13.35
C PHE A 549 2.03 -10.76 -14.72
N VAL A 550 1.94 -9.47 -15.09
CA VAL A 550 2.51 -8.95 -16.34
C VAL A 550 3.97 -9.36 -16.59
N PRO A 551 4.90 -9.32 -15.62
CA PRO A 551 6.28 -9.81 -15.78
C PRO A 551 6.42 -11.30 -16.17
N LEU A 552 5.38 -12.12 -16.02
CA LEU A 552 5.34 -13.50 -16.53
C LEU A 552 4.67 -13.60 -17.91
N LEU A 553 3.68 -12.74 -18.20
CA LEU A 553 3.06 -12.61 -19.53
C LEU A 553 4.06 -12.11 -20.57
N LEU A 554 4.90 -11.13 -20.22
CA LEU A 554 6.00 -10.60 -21.05
C LEU A 554 7.10 -11.64 -21.39
N ARG A 555 6.98 -12.88 -20.89
CA ARG A 555 7.88 -14.00 -21.18
C ARG A 555 7.24 -15.06 -22.09
N SER A 556 6.01 -14.83 -22.55
CA SER A 556 5.33 -15.64 -23.56
C SER A 556 5.40 -14.98 -24.94
N THR A 557 5.51 -15.79 -25.99
CA THR A 557 5.50 -15.34 -27.40
C THR A 557 4.10 -15.22 -28.01
N ASP A 558 3.04 -15.59 -27.27
CA ASP A 558 1.64 -15.39 -27.63
C ASP A 558 0.81 -15.16 -26.36
N ALA A 559 1.19 -14.13 -25.60
CA ALA A 559 0.61 -13.78 -24.31
C ALA A 559 -0.85 -13.29 -24.45
N ARG A 560 -1.76 -13.82 -23.63
CA ARG A 560 -3.21 -13.57 -23.70
C ARG A 560 -3.79 -13.14 -22.37
N LEU A 561 -4.31 -11.91 -22.29
CA LEU A 561 -4.90 -11.31 -21.09
C LEU A 561 -6.40 -11.08 -21.28
N LEU A 562 -7.22 -11.85 -20.57
CA LEU A 562 -8.68 -11.85 -20.71
C LEU A 562 -9.33 -11.35 -19.42
N PHE A 563 -10.26 -10.41 -19.52
CA PHE A 563 -11.08 -9.93 -18.40
C PHE A 563 -12.54 -10.30 -18.58
N VAL A 564 -13.14 -11.07 -17.67
CA VAL A 564 -14.56 -11.44 -17.78
C VAL A 564 -15.43 -10.27 -17.32
N THR A 565 -16.08 -9.62 -18.29
CA THR A 565 -16.97 -8.48 -18.10
C THR A 565 -18.45 -8.90 -18.14
N SER A 566 -19.36 -7.94 -18.36
CA SER A 566 -20.80 -8.16 -18.40
C SER A 566 -21.42 -7.46 -19.62
N GLY A 567 -22.52 -8.02 -20.14
CA GLY A 567 -23.39 -7.30 -21.09
C GLY A 567 -24.03 -6.04 -20.50
N THR A 568 -23.96 -5.86 -19.18
CA THR A 568 -24.58 -4.76 -18.43
C THR A 568 -23.65 -3.56 -18.18
N SER A 569 -22.36 -3.67 -18.52
CA SER A 569 -21.31 -2.68 -18.25
C SER A 569 -21.00 -1.72 -19.41
N THR A 570 -21.74 -1.82 -20.52
CA THR A 570 -21.74 -0.81 -21.59
C THR A 570 -22.57 0.40 -21.17
N LEU A 571 -22.07 1.59 -21.46
CA LEU A 571 -22.78 2.86 -21.32
C LEU A 571 -23.92 2.94 -22.35
N THR A 572 -23.66 2.69 -23.64
CA THR A 572 -24.72 2.72 -24.67
C THR A 572 -25.80 1.64 -24.41
N GLY A 573 -25.40 0.43 -24.05
CA GLY A 573 -26.35 -0.63 -23.70
C GLY A 573 -27.07 -0.43 -22.36
N SER A 574 -26.73 0.60 -21.57
CA SER A 574 -27.53 1.02 -20.42
C SER A 574 -28.81 1.76 -20.81
N GLU A 575 -28.89 2.26 -22.04
CA GLU A 575 -30.04 3.01 -22.55
C GLU A 575 -31.13 2.10 -23.13
N ASN A 576 -30.81 0.88 -23.57
CA ASN A 576 -31.81 -0.06 -24.09
C ASN A 576 -32.82 -0.44 -23.00
N ARG A 577 -34.08 0.01 -23.16
CA ARG A 577 -35.19 -0.18 -22.22
C ARG A 577 -35.94 -1.52 -22.35
N GLU A 578 -35.61 -2.34 -23.35
CA GLU A 578 -36.09 -3.72 -23.48
C GLU A 578 -35.54 -4.57 -22.32
N LEU A 579 -34.25 -4.36 -22.01
CA LEU A 579 -33.54 -5.02 -20.90
C LEU A 579 -34.18 -4.65 -19.55
N LEU A 580 -34.63 -5.65 -18.80
CA LEU A 580 -35.36 -5.51 -17.53
C LEU A 580 -34.67 -4.56 -16.52
N MET A 581 -33.34 -4.64 -16.44
CA MET A 581 -32.46 -3.85 -15.57
C MET A 581 -32.29 -2.36 -15.95
N ASN A 582 -32.74 -1.97 -17.15
CA ASN A 582 -32.68 -0.60 -17.66
C ASN A 582 -34.08 0.05 -17.75
N LYS A 583 -35.15 -0.69 -17.43
CA LYS A 583 -36.52 -0.15 -17.39
C LYS A 583 -36.64 0.96 -16.35
N LEU A 584 -37.40 2.00 -16.68
CA LEU A 584 -37.53 3.19 -15.82
C LEU A 584 -38.22 2.83 -14.50
N SER A 585 -37.66 3.27 -13.38
CA SER A 585 -38.29 3.14 -12.06
C SER A 585 -39.49 4.10 -11.91
N PRO A 586 -40.50 3.75 -11.08
CA PRO A 586 -41.60 4.65 -10.74
C PRO A 586 -41.15 6.02 -10.17
N LYS A 587 -42.03 7.02 -10.23
CA LYS A 587 -41.82 8.33 -9.57
C LYS A 587 -41.78 8.16 -8.03
N GLY A 588 -41.13 9.10 -7.34
CA GLY A 588 -40.94 9.08 -5.88
C GLY A 588 -39.55 8.63 -5.41
N TRP A 589 -39.31 8.73 -4.10
CA TRP A 589 -38.11 8.27 -3.39
C TRP A 589 -38.46 7.92 -1.93
N PRO A 590 -37.92 6.83 -1.33
CA PRO A 590 -37.09 5.79 -1.96
C PRO A 590 -37.85 5.04 -3.06
N LYS A 591 -37.14 4.29 -3.91
CA LYS A 591 -37.77 3.48 -4.95
C LYS A 591 -38.34 2.20 -4.33
N THR A 592 -39.66 2.10 -4.25
CA THR A 592 -40.39 0.91 -3.80
C THR A 592 -40.78 0.03 -5.00
N GLY A 593 -41.03 -1.26 -4.76
CA GLY A 593 -41.55 -2.18 -5.77
C GLY A 593 -40.62 -2.51 -6.95
N LEU A 594 -39.32 -2.21 -6.86
CA LEU A 594 -38.34 -2.63 -7.87
C LEU A 594 -38.20 -4.16 -7.88
N VAL A 595 -38.16 -4.77 -9.07
CA VAL A 595 -37.98 -6.23 -9.16
C VAL A 595 -36.53 -6.64 -8.82
N PRO A 596 -36.30 -7.89 -8.37
CA PRO A 596 -34.96 -8.46 -8.33
C PRO A 596 -34.23 -8.26 -9.67
N ASN A 597 -32.94 -7.96 -9.60
CA ASN A 597 -32.07 -7.61 -10.74
C ASN A 597 -32.35 -6.26 -11.45
N GLN A 598 -33.29 -5.41 -10.98
CA GLN A 598 -33.33 -4.00 -11.41
C GLN A 598 -32.26 -3.14 -10.72
N MET A 599 -31.93 -3.44 -9.46
CA MET A 599 -30.77 -2.87 -8.79
C MET A 599 -29.57 -3.80 -9.00
N ILE A 600 -28.73 -3.47 -9.98
CA ILE A 600 -27.41 -4.08 -10.23
C ILE A 600 -26.32 -2.99 -10.31
N SER A 601 -26.54 -1.86 -9.64
CA SER A 601 -25.76 -0.63 -9.82
C SER A 601 -24.31 -0.79 -9.40
N SER A 602 -24.04 -1.47 -8.29
CA SER A 602 -22.66 -1.68 -7.82
C SER A 602 -21.89 -2.64 -8.73
N TYR A 603 -22.50 -3.78 -9.10
CA TYR A 603 -21.89 -4.72 -10.04
C TYR A 603 -21.66 -4.12 -11.43
N ARG A 604 -22.67 -3.42 -12.01
CA ARG A 604 -22.53 -2.83 -13.35
C ARG A 604 -21.49 -1.72 -13.40
N SER A 605 -21.41 -0.87 -12.37
CA SER A 605 -20.39 0.18 -12.29
C SER A 605 -18.98 -0.39 -12.09
N ALA A 606 -18.81 -1.43 -11.27
CA ALA A 606 -17.51 -2.10 -11.12
C ALA A 606 -17.07 -2.79 -12.44
N LYS A 607 -17.99 -3.46 -13.15
CA LYS A 607 -17.69 -4.05 -14.47
C LYS A 607 -17.50 -3.00 -15.59
N ALA A 608 -18.03 -1.78 -15.44
CA ALA A 608 -17.70 -0.66 -16.33
C ALA A 608 -16.31 -0.09 -16.02
N GLY A 609 -15.93 -0.02 -14.74
CA GLY A 609 -14.54 0.24 -14.33
C GLY A 609 -13.56 -0.79 -14.90
N LEU A 610 -13.93 -2.08 -14.88
CA LEU A 610 -13.16 -3.16 -15.48
C LEU A 610 -12.98 -3.00 -17.00
N ASN A 611 -14.01 -2.52 -17.71
CA ASN A 611 -13.91 -2.24 -19.15
C ASN A 611 -12.86 -1.15 -19.44
N MET A 612 -12.86 -0.06 -18.67
CA MET A 612 -11.84 0.99 -18.81
C MET A 612 -10.44 0.47 -18.44
N MET A 613 -10.33 -0.24 -17.33
CA MET A 613 -9.10 -0.87 -16.84
C MET A 613 -8.48 -1.84 -17.88
N MET A 614 -9.31 -2.60 -18.60
CA MET A 614 -8.84 -3.44 -19.73
C MET A 614 -8.29 -2.59 -20.86
N ARG A 615 -8.93 -1.47 -21.21
CA ARG A 615 -8.46 -0.54 -22.25
C ARG A 615 -7.14 0.15 -21.87
N GLU A 616 -6.91 0.43 -20.58
CA GLU A 616 -5.59 0.83 -20.07
C GLU A 616 -4.55 -0.25 -20.35
N TRP A 617 -4.78 -1.49 -19.90
CA TRP A 617 -3.84 -2.61 -20.08
C TRP A 617 -3.55 -2.94 -21.54
N HIS A 618 -4.56 -2.90 -22.41
CA HIS A 618 -4.36 -3.05 -23.84
C HIS A 618 -3.37 -2.00 -24.36
N ARG A 619 -3.62 -0.71 -24.09
CA ARG A 619 -2.74 0.38 -24.56
C ARG A 619 -1.32 0.24 -24.00
N HIS A 620 -1.18 -0.19 -22.75
CA HIS A 620 0.12 -0.32 -22.11
C HIS A 620 0.95 -1.53 -22.57
N LEU A 621 0.32 -2.57 -23.12
CA LEU A 621 0.99 -3.83 -23.48
C LEU A 621 0.92 -4.18 -24.99
N SER A 622 0.37 -3.29 -25.83
CA SER A 622 0.29 -3.51 -27.29
C SER A 622 1.66 -3.67 -27.94
N GLU A 623 2.61 -2.80 -27.62
CA GLU A 623 3.97 -2.84 -28.18
C GLU A 623 4.78 -4.02 -27.62
N ASP A 624 4.43 -4.51 -26.42
CA ASP A 624 4.94 -5.76 -25.84
C ASP A 624 4.33 -7.02 -26.50
N GLY A 625 3.38 -6.87 -27.41
CA GLY A 625 2.71 -7.97 -28.11
C GLY A 625 1.65 -8.73 -27.29
N VAL A 626 1.29 -8.26 -26.09
CA VAL A 626 0.28 -8.93 -25.25
C VAL A 626 -1.12 -8.67 -25.81
N LYS A 627 -1.83 -9.74 -26.16
CA LYS A 627 -3.19 -9.66 -26.71
C LYS A 627 -4.19 -9.55 -25.57
N VAL A 628 -4.99 -8.48 -25.55
CA VAL A 628 -5.90 -8.15 -24.44
C VAL A 628 -7.36 -8.10 -24.92
N TRP A 629 -8.30 -8.64 -24.15
CA TRP A 629 -9.74 -8.57 -24.43
C TRP A 629 -10.58 -8.41 -23.15
N ALA A 630 -11.79 -7.84 -23.29
CA ALA A 630 -12.87 -8.02 -22.33
C ALA A 630 -13.91 -9.02 -22.88
N ILE A 631 -14.26 -10.03 -22.09
CA ILE A 631 -15.10 -11.16 -22.51
C ILE A 631 -16.48 -11.07 -21.88
N SER A 632 -17.52 -11.04 -22.70
CA SER A 632 -18.93 -10.93 -22.30
C SER A 632 -19.68 -12.24 -22.64
N PRO A 633 -19.66 -13.26 -21.75
CA PRO A 633 -20.25 -14.56 -22.02
C PRO A 633 -21.80 -14.57 -22.01
N GLY A 634 -22.43 -13.48 -21.54
CA GLY A 634 -23.88 -13.36 -21.41
C GLY A 634 -24.39 -13.80 -20.02
N TYR A 635 -25.72 -13.83 -19.86
CA TYR A 635 -26.36 -14.24 -18.60
C TYR A 635 -26.53 -15.76 -18.58
N LEU A 636 -25.76 -16.43 -17.71
CA LEU A 636 -25.62 -17.88 -17.67
C LEU A 636 -25.80 -18.45 -16.25
N ALA A 637 -26.36 -19.65 -16.16
CA ALA A 637 -26.84 -20.28 -14.94
C ALA A 637 -25.66 -20.70 -14.03
N THR A 638 -25.26 -19.80 -13.13
CA THR A 638 -24.11 -19.96 -12.22
C THR A 638 -24.48 -19.59 -10.79
N GLY A 639 -23.54 -19.75 -9.85
CA GLY A 639 -23.72 -19.28 -8.46
C GLY A 639 -23.71 -17.75 -8.28
N LEU A 640 -23.44 -16.97 -9.33
CA LEU A 640 -23.46 -15.51 -9.29
C LEU A 640 -24.87 -15.01 -8.92
N GLY A 641 -25.02 -14.23 -7.84
CA GLY A 641 -26.34 -13.82 -7.35
C GLY A 641 -27.12 -14.93 -6.62
N GLY A 642 -26.41 -15.90 -6.05
CA GLY A 642 -26.87 -16.76 -4.95
C GLY A 642 -27.41 -18.14 -5.32
N SER A 643 -27.87 -18.39 -6.54
CA SER A 643 -28.32 -19.73 -6.95
C SER A 643 -28.38 -19.94 -8.46
N VAL A 644 -27.81 -21.05 -8.92
CA VAL A 644 -27.92 -21.56 -10.31
C VAL A 644 -29.39 -21.71 -10.71
N GLU A 645 -30.21 -22.25 -9.83
CA GLU A 645 -31.62 -22.57 -10.10
C GLU A 645 -32.49 -21.31 -10.15
N ARG A 646 -32.18 -20.29 -9.34
CA ARG A 646 -32.77 -18.95 -9.46
C ARG A 646 -32.44 -18.35 -10.84
N ASN A 647 -31.18 -18.45 -11.26
CA ASN A 647 -30.73 -17.91 -12.55
C ASN A 647 -31.39 -18.63 -13.74
N ARG A 648 -31.54 -19.97 -13.72
CA ARG A 648 -32.32 -20.69 -14.76
C ARG A 648 -33.76 -20.18 -14.87
N LYS A 649 -34.44 -20.02 -13.73
CA LYS A 649 -35.82 -19.48 -13.67
C LYS A 649 -35.93 -18.01 -14.10
N GLN A 650 -34.82 -17.30 -14.18
CA GLN A 650 -34.71 -15.94 -14.71
C GLN A 650 -34.23 -15.89 -16.18
N GLY A 651 -34.13 -17.04 -16.86
CA GLY A 651 -33.78 -17.15 -18.28
C GLY A 651 -32.28 -17.22 -18.57
N ALA A 652 -31.44 -17.54 -17.58
CA ALA A 652 -30.00 -17.70 -17.79
C ALA A 652 -29.68 -18.98 -18.59
N GLY A 653 -28.81 -18.85 -19.60
CA GLY A 653 -28.39 -19.97 -20.47
C GLY A 653 -27.42 -20.95 -19.81
N ASP A 654 -27.10 -22.04 -20.50
CA ASP A 654 -26.15 -23.04 -19.99
C ASP A 654 -24.72 -22.48 -19.87
N PRO A 655 -24.02 -22.64 -18.74
CA PRO A 655 -22.69 -22.08 -18.52
C PRO A 655 -21.57 -22.73 -19.36
N VAL A 656 -21.77 -23.93 -19.95
CA VAL A 656 -20.75 -24.63 -20.77
C VAL A 656 -20.25 -23.74 -21.92
N VAL A 657 -21.16 -23.01 -22.58
CA VAL A 657 -20.88 -22.15 -23.73
C VAL A 657 -19.87 -21.03 -23.44
N ALA A 658 -19.68 -20.65 -22.17
CA ALA A 658 -18.66 -19.68 -21.77
C ALA A 658 -17.26 -20.28 -21.79
N GLY A 659 -17.13 -21.57 -21.45
CA GLY A 659 -15.87 -22.29 -21.52
C GLY A 659 -15.37 -22.39 -22.95
N GLU A 660 -16.25 -22.80 -23.86
CA GLU A 660 -15.96 -22.86 -25.30
C GLU A 660 -15.60 -21.49 -25.86
N PHE A 661 -16.36 -20.44 -25.53
CA PHE A 661 -16.08 -19.09 -25.99
C PHE A 661 -14.70 -18.57 -25.51
N VAL A 662 -14.34 -18.82 -24.25
CA VAL A 662 -13.02 -18.42 -23.71
C VAL A 662 -11.89 -19.27 -24.30
N ARG A 663 -12.07 -20.59 -24.46
CA ARG A 663 -11.13 -21.44 -25.19
C ARG A 663 -10.89 -20.88 -26.59
N ASP A 664 -11.94 -20.55 -27.33
CA ASP A 664 -11.84 -20.04 -28.70
C ASP A 664 -11.06 -18.71 -28.79
N VAL A 665 -11.12 -17.86 -27.76
CA VAL A 665 -10.25 -16.67 -27.62
C VAL A 665 -8.81 -17.06 -27.28
N LEU A 666 -8.59 -17.98 -26.32
CA LEU A 666 -7.26 -18.49 -25.95
C LEU A 666 -6.58 -19.28 -27.09
N GLU A 667 -7.35 -19.77 -28.05
CA GLU A 667 -6.89 -20.55 -29.19
C GLU A 667 -6.57 -19.74 -30.44
N GLY A 668 -6.89 -18.45 -30.49
CA GLY A 668 -6.59 -17.54 -31.61
C GLY A 668 -7.80 -17.10 -32.46
N ARG A 669 -8.99 -17.65 -32.23
CA ARG A 669 -10.16 -17.46 -33.14
C ARG A 669 -10.77 -16.05 -33.07
N ARG A 670 -10.33 -15.23 -32.09
CA ARG A 670 -10.77 -13.83 -31.86
C ARG A 670 -9.61 -12.82 -31.91
N ASP A 671 -8.46 -13.17 -32.51
CA ASP A 671 -7.28 -12.28 -32.58
C ASP A 671 -7.51 -11.01 -33.41
N ARG A 672 -8.53 -10.99 -34.28
CA ARG A 672 -8.99 -9.78 -34.97
C ARG A 672 -9.68 -8.75 -34.06
N ASP A 673 -10.11 -9.18 -32.87
CA ASP A 673 -10.92 -8.39 -31.94
C ASP A 673 -10.11 -7.94 -30.69
N VAL A 674 -8.78 -7.94 -30.77
CA VAL A 674 -7.89 -7.47 -29.68
C VAL A 674 -8.21 -6.02 -29.32
N GLY A 675 -8.18 -5.70 -28.02
CA GLY A 675 -8.53 -4.39 -27.47
C GLY A 675 -10.03 -4.14 -27.29
N MET A 676 -10.88 -5.08 -27.73
CA MET A 676 -12.34 -4.93 -27.72
C MET A 676 -13.01 -5.65 -26.55
N ALA A 677 -14.24 -5.22 -26.24
CA ALA A 677 -15.19 -6.05 -25.49
C ALA A 677 -15.96 -6.94 -26.48
N ILE A 678 -15.93 -8.25 -26.30
CA ILE A 678 -16.53 -9.21 -27.24
C ILE A 678 -17.59 -10.09 -26.58
N ALA A 679 -18.69 -10.30 -27.31
CA ALA A 679 -19.78 -11.18 -26.93
C ALA A 679 -19.65 -12.56 -27.58
N ARG A 680 -20.27 -13.57 -26.94
CA ARG A 680 -20.31 -14.97 -27.42
C ARG A 680 -20.99 -15.14 -28.78
N ASP A 681 -21.87 -14.21 -29.17
CA ASP A 681 -22.61 -14.22 -30.44
C ASP A 681 -21.83 -13.58 -31.60
N GLY A 682 -20.49 -13.48 -31.46
CA GLY A 682 -19.59 -12.91 -32.44
C GLY A 682 -19.48 -11.39 -32.40
N ARG A 683 -20.44 -10.67 -31.81
CA ARG A 683 -20.45 -9.20 -31.80
C ARG A 683 -19.33 -8.60 -30.94
N VAL A 684 -18.93 -7.39 -31.30
CA VAL A 684 -18.23 -6.46 -30.41
C VAL A 684 -19.29 -5.70 -29.61
N GLN A 685 -19.11 -5.62 -28.29
CA GLN A 685 -19.96 -4.85 -27.38
C GLN A 685 -19.54 -3.38 -27.45
N ALA A 686 -20.51 -2.46 -27.59
CA ALA A 686 -20.27 -1.03 -27.44
C ALA A 686 -19.75 -0.70 -26.03
N TRP A 687 -19.09 0.45 -25.87
CA TRP A 687 -18.56 0.87 -24.56
C TRP A 687 -19.66 1.42 -23.63
#